data_AF-A0AAV3A0C4-F1
#
_entry.id   AF-A0AAV3A0C4-F1
#
_cell.length_a   1.000
_cell.length_b   1.000
_cell.length_c   1.000
_cell.angle_alpha   90.00
_cell.angle_beta   90.00
_cell.angle_gamma   90.00
#
_symmetry.space_group_name_H-M   'P 1'
#
loop_
_entity.id
_entity.type
_entity.pdbx_description
1 polymer ?
#
loop_
_entity_poly.entity_id
_entity_poly.type
_entity_poly.pdbx_seq_one_letter_code
_entity_poly.pdbx_strand_id
1 'polypeptide(L)'
;MQDINDPRRLLGQIRCVLECVNCLRLAQPLPQALCYVPGEVQYKICKDPTSAASSRSLLTVWEAPGYSKQNLKKIARATIEVQKGSCVKATGEEYGNANGLWVKLSKEQMEEYRSSCDMAEGWVLLCRQEEGGDRLVPVESPDKTTGQQQLFGIDYKPISRWEDVVDATYSMRLGRKPKSTQPDEDAVQKLRFIPPSWTYECDEDLVHFLYEHVGKEDESLGNIKQFVESINVSTATEENNLSFLTDGNHDTYWESDGSHGQHWIQLNMKEGTIVKKLLLTVDSTDENYMPKRVMVYGGERDSLKKLNDIIIEDNLIGDVCILEDMSSHLPIIEIRIIECFDEGIDVRIRGIKIKSSKERDLGLTADMFLPPNLVRYPRMEAIDPDVLYRRALILQRFVKLLDNVIHHLVPTWDHSVGTFSQLKYIKQFLLLSKRRSALITQCLKDSETSKPNFMPRLYINRRLAVEHRDSPALDPTYKKSVFSQVYEGLKPTDKSEKPLDYRWPVRYDQWWECKFIAEGIIDQGGGFRDSLADISEELCPSSADSPVPLPFFVRTSNQGNGTGEARDMYVPNPSCKDLAKYQWIGQLMGAALRGKEFLVLALPGLVWKQLTGEEVSWSKDFPAVDSLLVKLLEMMELMDKETFEFKFGGELTYTTVLSDQRMVELVPGGSNISVRYEDRLEFIKMVQKARLEESKEQVEAIQAGLLKVVPQAVLDLLTWQELEKRVCGDPEISVDALKKLTRFEDLGATDIRVQYFWEALNNFTNEDRSRFLRFVTGRSRLPAPIYIYPDKSGCSSTDSLPESSTCSSTLYLPNYPSAKVCEEKLRYAAYNCVAIDTDMSPWEE
;
A
#
# COMPACT_ATOMS: atom_id res chain seq x y z
N MET A 1 -35.68 -9.83 -4.76
CA MET A 1 -34.49 -10.60 -4.34
C MET A 1 -33.51 -10.59 -5.50
N GLN A 2 -32.44 -9.83 -5.41
CA GLN A 2 -31.26 -10.03 -6.26
C GLN A 2 -30.09 -10.05 -5.29
N ASP A 3 -29.59 -11.27 -5.05
CA ASP A 3 -28.45 -11.54 -4.20
C ASP A 3 -27.23 -10.80 -4.74
N ILE A 4 -26.45 -10.25 -3.82
CA ILE A 4 -25.08 -9.77 -4.06
C ILE A 4 -24.19 -10.89 -4.68
N ASN A 5 -24.64 -12.14 -4.58
CA ASN A 5 -24.02 -13.35 -5.11
C ASN A 5 -24.51 -13.82 -6.49
N ASP A 6 -25.04 -12.98 -7.39
CA ASP A 6 -25.34 -13.42 -8.77
C ASP A 6 -24.03 -13.78 -9.51
N PRO A 7 -23.76 -15.08 -9.79
CA PRO A 7 -22.49 -15.50 -10.39
C PRO A 7 -22.29 -14.92 -11.79
N ARG A 8 -23.38 -14.59 -12.50
CA ARG A 8 -23.31 -14.01 -13.85
C ARG A 8 -22.80 -12.59 -13.83
N ARG A 9 -23.22 -11.83 -12.80
CA ARG A 9 -22.75 -10.47 -12.56
C ARG A 9 -21.27 -10.47 -12.21
N LEU A 10 -20.89 -11.33 -11.25
CA LEU A 10 -19.50 -11.52 -10.84
C LEU A 10 -18.61 -11.86 -12.04
N LEU A 11 -18.96 -12.88 -12.84
CA LEU A 11 -18.19 -13.24 -14.03
C LEU A 11 -18.15 -12.12 -15.08
N GLY A 12 -19.22 -11.33 -15.19
CA GLY A 12 -19.25 -10.14 -16.05
C GLY A 12 -18.24 -9.09 -15.61
N GLN A 13 -18.17 -8.79 -14.32
CA GLN A 13 -17.21 -7.85 -13.76
C GLN A 13 -15.77 -8.33 -13.95
N ILE A 14 -15.49 -9.62 -13.71
CA ILE A 14 -14.16 -10.21 -13.95
C ILE A 14 -13.75 -10.05 -15.43
N ARG A 15 -14.66 -10.29 -16.39
CA ARG A 15 -14.37 -10.09 -17.81
C ARG A 15 -14.03 -8.64 -18.15
N CYS A 16 -14.78 -7.69 -17.59
CA CYS A 16 -14.49 -6.26 -17.75
C CYS A 16 -13.12 -5.90 -17.17
N VAL A 17 -12.78 -6.41 -15.98
CA VAL A 17 -11.45 -6.20 -15.38
C VAL A 17 -10.34 -6.73 -16.29
N LEU A 18 -10.48 -7.95 -16.83
CA LEU A 18 -9.51 -8.54 -17.76
C LEU A 18 -9.34 -7.73 -19.06
N GLU A 19 -10.43 -7.19 -19.61
CA GLU A 19 -10.36 -6.28 -20.76
C GLU A 19 -9.62 -4.99 -20.39
N CYS A 20 -9.92 -4.40 -19.23
CA CYS A 20 -9.21 -3.22 -18.72
C CYS A 20 -7.71 -3.46 -18.55
N VAL A 21 -7.30 -4.60 -17.97
CA VAL A 21 -5.88 -4.97 -17.81
C VAL A 21 -5.18 -5.00 -19.17
N ASN A 22 -5.80 -5.61 -20.18
CA ASN A 22 -5.22 -5.64 -21.52
C ASN A 22 -5.13 -4.24 -22.15
N CYS A 23 -6.17 -3.41 -22.00
CA CYS A 23 -6.15 -2.03 -22.47
C CYS A 23 -5.03 -1.21 -21.82
N LEU A 24 -4.87 -1.29 -20.49
CA LEU A 24 -3.81 -0.58 -19.76
C LEU A 24 -2.42 -1.01 -20.26
N ARG A 25 -2.16 -2.33 -20.33
CA ARG A 25 -0.88 -2.88 -20.76
C ARG A 25 -0.49 -2.47 -22.18
N LEU A 26 -1.47 -2.34 -23.07
CA LEU A 26 -1.27 -1.96 -24.47
C LEU A 26 -1.40 -0.45 -24.71
N ALA A 27 -1.56 0.36 -23.66
CA ALA A 27 -1.86 1.80 -23.74
C ALA A 27 -3.05 2.11 -24.68
N GLN A 28 -4.10 1.29 -24.62
CA GLN A 28 -5.32 1.42 -25.41
C GLN A 28 -6.49 2.01 -24.60
N PRO A 29 -7.46 2.66 -25.26
CA PRO A 29 -8.64 3.21 -24.60
C PRO A 29 -9.37 2.16 -23.76
N LEU A 30 -9.74 2.53 -22.54
CA LEU A 30 -10.51 1.64 -21.66
C LEU A 30 -11.92 1.41 -22.20
N PRO A 31 -12.59 0.32 -21.77
CA PRO A 31 -13.90 -0.05 -22.30
C PRO A 31 -14.94 1.07 -22.15
N GLN A 32 -15.74 1.28 -23.19
CA GLN A 32 -16.75 2.34 -23.22
C GLN A 32 -17.75 2.24 -22.05
N ALA A 33 -18.06 1.02 -21.60
CA ALA A 33 -18.93 0.78 -20.46
C ALA A 33 -18.37 1.36 -19.14
N LEU A 34 -17.05 1.29 -18.93
CA LEU A 34 -16.37 1.86 -17.76
C LEU A 34 -16.34 3.39 -17.82
N CYS A 35 -16.16 3.92 -19.03
CA CYS A 35 -16.13 5.35 -19.33
C CYS A 35 -17.54 5.96 -19.48
N TYR A 36 -18.60 5.21 -19.20
CA TYR A 36 -19.97 5.67 -19.38
C TYR A 36 -20.27 6.93 -18.53
N VAL A 37 -20.90 7.92 -19.17
CA VAL A 37 -21.41 9.14 -18.56
C VAL A 37 -22.83 9.35 -19.06
N PRO A 38 -23.85 9.43 -18.19
CA PRO A 38 -25.22 9.67 -18.62
C PRO A 38 -25.37 11.09 -19.21
N GLY A 39 -26.14 11.24 -20.28
CA GLY A 39 -26.42 12.55 -20.90
C GLY A 39 -27.36 13.44 -20.07
N GLU A 40 -28.16 12.84 -19.18
CA GLU A 40 -29.06 13.57 -18.27
C GLU A 40 -29.02 12.97 -16.85
N VAL A 41 -28.78 13.84 -15.86
CA VAL A 41 -28.89 13.59 -14.42
C VAL A 41 -29.70 14.73 -13.80
N GLN A 42 -30.60 14.38 -12.89
CA GLN A 42 -31.45 15.34 -12.19
C GLN A 42 -30.86 15.67 -10.81
N TYR A 43 -30.82 16.96 -10.47
CA TYR A 43 -30.28 17.48 -9.21
C TYR A 43 -31.34 18.31 -8.49
N LYS A 44 -31.55 18.06 -7.20
CA LYS A 44 -32.44 18.82 -6.33
C LYS A 44 -31.67 19.90 -5.59
N ILE A 45 -32.27 21.08 -5.46
CA ILE A 45 -31.71 22.19 -4.68
C ILE A 45 -32.08 22.03 -3.21
N CYS A 46 -31.09 21.88 -2.35
CA CYS A 46 -31.19 21.91 -0.89
C CYS A 46 -30.69 23.25 -0.38
N LYS A 47 -31.56 24.08 0.19
CA LYS A 47 -31.18 25.37 0.78
C LYS A 47 -30.68 25.22 2.22
N ASP A 48 -29.76 26.10 2.60
CA ASP A 48 -29.31 26.27 4.00
C ASP A 48 -30.50 26.73 4.88
N PRO A 49 -30.74 26.17 6.09
CA PRO A 49 -31.89 26.52 6.94
C PRO A 49 -31.95 28.00 7.33
N THR A 50 -30.82 28.71 7.23
CA THR A 50 -30.67 30.12 7.58
C THR A 50 -31.06 31.08 6.44
N SER A 51 -31.31 30.57 5.22
CA SER A 51 -31.60 31.37 4.03
C SER A 51 -33.08 31.74 3.92
N ALA A 52 -33.37 33.05 3.81
CA ALA A 52 -34.73 33.58 3.76
C ALA A 52 -35.58 32.99 2.61
N ALA A 53 -36.88 32.87 2.86
CA ALA A 53 -37.88 32.21 2.02
C ALA A 53 -38.13 32.92 0.67
N SER A 54 -37.20 32.80 -0.28
CA SER A 54 -37.44 33.05 -1.70
C SER A 54 -38.09 31.84 -2.37
N SER A 55 -39.10 32.07 -3.22
CA SER A 55 -39.79 31.06 -4.04
C SER A 55 -38.98 30.57 -5.25
N ARG A 56 -37.85 31.23 -5.55
CA ARG A 56 -36.95 30.91 -6.68
C ARG A 56 -35.50 30.81 -6.22
N SER A 57 -34.74 29.92 -6.86
CA SER A 57 -33.29 29.81 -6.69
C SER A 57 -32.61 30.25 -7.98
N LEU A 58 -31.61 31.12 -7.86
CA LEU A 58 -30.80 31.59 -8.98
C LEU A 58 -29.49 30.82 -8.98
N LEU A 59 -29.24 30.06 -10.04
CA LEU A 59 -27.98 29.34 -10.23
C LEU A 59 -27.14 30.08 -11.27
N THR A 60 -25.92 30.43 -10.89
CA THR A 60 -24.96 31.02 -11.83
C THR A 60 -24.43 29.94 -12.77
N VAL A 61 -24.24 30.29 -14.04
CA VAL A 61 -23.64 29.43 -15.07
C VAL A 61 -22.35 30.07 -15.56
N TRP A 62 -21.31 29.23 -15.67
CA TRP A 62 -19.97 29.60 -16.11
C TRP A 62 -19.62 28.94 -17.43
N GLU A 63 -18.74 29.54 -18.21
CA GLU A 63 -18.23 28.97 -19.47
C GLU A 63 -17.28 27.79 -19.24
N ALA A 64 -16.53 27.82 -18.14
CA ALA A 64 -15.63 26.77 -17.71
C ALA A 64 -15.52 26.74 -16.17
N PRO A 65 -15.21 25.59 -15.56
CA PRO A 65 -14.88 25.52 -14.14
C PRO A 65 -13.54 26.23 -13.89
N GLY A 66 -13.58 27.43 -13.31
CA GLY A 66 -12.37 28.27 -13.15
C GLY A 66 -11.35 27.70 -12.14
N TYR A 67 -10.05 27.92 -12.36
CA TYR A 67 -8.96 27.47 -11.47
C TYR A 67 -8.61 28.44 -10.32
N SER A 68 -9.13 29.68 -10.31
CA SER A 68 -8.81 30.65 -9.24
C SER A 68 -10.02 31.45 -8.72
N LYS A 69 -10.09 31.63 -7.39
CA LYS A 69 -11.14 32.42 -6.71
C LYS A 69 -11.25 33.86 -7.23
N GLN A 70 -10.14 34.44 -7.74
CA GLN A 70 -10.10 35.82 -8.24
C GLN A 70 -10.67 35.99 -9.67
N ASN A 71 -10.74 34.93 -10.47
CA ASN A 71 -11.22 34.99 -11.87
C ASN A 71 -12.71 34.65 -12.06
N LEU A 72 -13.37 34.06 -11.07
CA LEU A 72 -14.79 33.62 -11.19
C LEU A 72 -15.77 34.76 -11.52
N LYS A 73 -15.51 35.99 -11.05
CA LYS A 73 -16.36 37.16 -11.33
C LYS A 73 -16.27 37.66 -12.77
N LYS A 74 -15.20 37.33 -13.51
CA LYS A 74 -15.02 37.72 -14.93
C LYS A 74 -15.60 36.71 -15.92
N ILE A 75 -15.94 35.50 -15.48
CA ILE A 75 -16.31 34.34 -16.32
C ILE A 75 -17.79 33.93 -16.15
N ALA A 76 -18.48 34.46 -15.15
CA ALA A 76 -19.93 34.27 -14.99
C ALA A 76 -20.69 34.96 -16.12
N ARG A 77 -21.47 34.20 -16.91
CA ARG A 77 -22.11 34.71 -18.14
C ARG A 77 -23.63 34.58 -18.17
N ALA A 78 -24.21 33.71 -17.37
CA ALA A 78 -25.66 33.54 -17.31
C ALA A 78 -26.14 33.14 -15.89
N THR A 79 -27.44 33.30 -15.68
CA THR A 79 -28.13 32.84 -14.47
C THR A 79 -29.37 32.05 -14.90
N ILE A 80 -29.54 30.87 -14.32
CA ILE A 80 -30.72 30.03 -14.52
C ILE A 80 -31.66 30.22 -13.32
N GLU A 81 -32.94 30.47 -13.60
CA GLU A 81 -33.98 30.48 -12.57
C GLU A 81 -34.60 29.10 -12.42
N VAL A 82 -34.58 28.56 -11.19
CA VAL A 82 -35.22 27.27 -10.87
C VAL A 82 -36.30 27.48 -9.82
N GLN A 83 -37.50 26.94 -10.06
CA GLN A 83 -38.59 27.02 -9.09
C GLN A 83 -38.30 26.13 -7.86
N LYS A 84 -38.73 26.60 -6.68
CA LYS A 84 -38.56 25.86 -5.43
C LYS A 84 -39.21 24.46 -5.53
N GLY A 85 -38.43 23.41 -5.27
CA GLY A 85 -38.87 22.01 -5.36
C GLY A 85 -38.70 21.35 -6.74
N SER A 86 -38.25 22.11 -7.75
CA SER A 86 -37.91 21.56 -9.08
C SER A 86 -36.48 21.01 -9.11
N CYS A 87 -36.21 20.14 -10.08
CA CYS A 87 -34.88 19.58 -10.31
C CYS A 87 -34.18 20.27 -11.49
N VAL A 88 -32.87 20.42 -11.39
CA VAL A 88 -32.00 20.85 -12.48
C VAL A 88 -31.53 19.60 -13.23
N LYS A 89 -31.67 19.61 -14.54
CA LYS A 89 -31.14 18.60 -15.44
C LYS A 89 -29.78 19.08 -15.94
N ALA A 90 -28.77 18.26 -15.73
CA ALA A 90 -27.42 18.48 -16.22
C ALA A 90 -26.90 17.18 -16.83
N THR A 91 -25.75 17.21 -17.50
CA THR A 91 -25.08 15.98 -17.91
C THR A 91 -24.49 15.29 -16.68
N GLY A 92 -24.09 14.03 -16.83
CA GLY A 92 -23.35 13.29 -15.81
C GLY A 92 -21.86 13.66 -15.74
N GLU A 93 -21.39 14.63 -16.52
CA GLU A 93 -20.00 15.07 -16.48
C GLU A 93 -19.78 15.91 -15.22
N GLU A 94 -19.12 15.31 -14.23
CA GLU A 94 -18.70 15.95 -12.98
C GLU A 94 -17.22 16.37 -13.05
N TYR A 95 -16.90 17.55 -12.52
CA TYR A 95 -15.54 18.08 -12.50
C TYR A 95 -15.23 18.73 -11.15
N GLY A 96 -14.20 18.26 -10.44
CA GLY A 96 -13.81 18.76 -9.12
C GLY A 96 -12.56 19.64 -9.17
N ASN A 97 -12.58 20.78 -8.50
CA ASN A 97 -11.42 21.66 -8.31
C ASN A 97 -11.49 22.40 -6.96
N ALA A 98 -10.53 23.29 -6.70
CA ALA A 98 -10.39 24.06 -5.47
C ALA A 98 -11.57 25.01 -5.18
N ASN A 99 -12.45 25.25 -6.15
CA ASN A 99 -13.67 26.02 -5.94
C ASN A 99 -14.86 25.14 -5.55
N GLY A 100 -14.79 23.84 -5.83
CA GLY A 100 -15.86 22.90 -5.54
C GLY A 100 -16.07 21.85 -6.62
N LEU A 101 -17.22 21.18 -6.55
CA LEU A 101 -17.66 20.21 -7.56
C LEU A 101 -18.57 20.90 -8.57
N TRP A 102 -18.39 20.61 -9.85
CA TRP A 102 -19.08 21.23 -10.98
C TRP A 102 -19.78 20.18 -11.82
N VAL A 103 -20.89 20.56 -12.46
CA VAL A 103 -21.59 19.78 -13.48
C VAL A 103 -21.79 20.58 -14.74
N LYS A 104 -21.78 19.89 -15.88
CA LYS A 104 -21.97 20.49 -17.19
C LYS A 104 -23.45 20.48 -17.61
N LEU A 105 -23.88 21.56 -18.24
CA LEU A 105 -25.15 21.71 -18.94
C LEU A 105 -24.91 21.63 -20.44
N SER A 106 -25.64 20.75 -21.10
CA SER A 106 -25.65 20.65 -22.56
C SER A 106 -26.39 21.83 -23.19
N LYS A 107 -26.22 22.02 -24.51
CA LYS A 107 -26.92 23.03 -25.29
C LYS A 107 -28.44 22.96 -25.13
N GLU A 108 -29.00 21.76 -25.24
CA GLU A 108 -30.43 21.51 -25.13
C GLU A 108 -30.98 21.89 -23.75
N GLN A 109 -30.21 21.59 -22.69
CA GLN A 109 -30.56 21.96 -21.31
C GLN A 109 -30.48 23.47 -21.09
N MET A 110 -29.46 24.14 -21.65
CA MET A 110 -29.34 25.61 -21.58
C MET A 110 -30.52 26.32 -22.28
N GLU A 111 -30.98 25.79 -23.42
CA GLU A 111 -32.16 26.28 -24.13
C GLU A 111 -33.46 26.09 -23.32
N GLU A 112 -33.62 24.96 -22.60
CA GLU A 112 -34.77 24.67 -21.74
C GLU A 112 -34.93 25.71 -20.61
N TYR A 113 -33.81 26.18 -20.07
CA TYR A 113 -33.78 27.14 -18.96
C TYR A 113 -33.96 28.61 -19.37
N ARG A 114 -34.19 28.91 -20.66
CA ARG A 114 -34.36 30.27 -21.21
C ARG A 114 -33.28 31.25 -20.76
N SER A 115 -32.03 30.80 -20.67
CA SER A 115 -30.91 31.70 -20.34
C SER A 115 -30.75 32.73 -21.45
N SER A 116 -30.56 34.01 -21.12
CA SER A 116 -30.40 35.12 -22.08
C SER A 116 -29.03 35.12 -22.79
N CYS A 117 -28.41 33.95 -22.97
CA CYS A 117 -26.98 33.83 -23.30
C CYS A 117 -26.77 32.89 -24.51
N ASP A 118 -25.97 33.32 -25.49
CA ASP A 118 -25.63 32.57 -26.72
C ASP A 118 -24.61 31.43 -26.48
N MET A 119 -24.57 30.85 -25.29
CA MET A 119 -23.59 29.83 -24.93
C MET A 119 -24.04 28.44 -25.38
N ALA A 120 -23.15 27.72 -26.07
CA ALA A 120 -23.42 26.35 -26.50
C ALA A 120 -23.45 25.35 -25.33
N GLU A 121 -22.67 25.58 -24.27
CA GLU A 121 -22.56 24.73 -23.09
C GLU A 121 -22.27 25.61 -21.87
N GLY A 122 -22.54 25.11 -20.66
CA GLY A 122 -22.28 25.85 -19.42
C GLY A 122 -21.98 24.94 -18.24
N TRP A 123 -21.36 25.47 -17.20
CA TRP A 123 -21.03 24.76 -15.98
C TRP A 123 -21.74 25.38 -14.78
N VAL A 124 -22.22 24.54 -13.87
CA VAL A 124 -22.87 24.96 -12.62
C VAL A 124 -22.11 24.36 -11.45
N LEU A 125 -21.84 25.18 -10.45
CA LEU A 125 -21.20 24.74 -9.20
C LEU A 125 -22.21 24.00 -8.32
N LEU A 126 -21.99 22.72 -8.07
CA LEU A 126 -22.82 21.86 -7.22
C LEU A 126 -22.66 22.19 -5.73
N CYS A 127 -21.42 22.42 -5.29
CA CYS A 127 -21.06 22.62 -3.89
C CYS A 127 -19.73 23.37 -3.78
N ARG A 128 -19.61 24.35 -2.87
CA ARG A 128 -18.35 25.01 -2.52
C ARG A 128 -17.54 24.17 -1.53
N GLN A 129 -16.23 24.31 -1.55
CA GLN A 129 -15.31 23.59 -0.65
C GLN A 129 -15.26 24.18 0.77
N GLU A 130 -15.54 25.49 0.96
CA GLU A 130 -15.29 26.20 2.24
C GLU A 130 -16.46 27.08 2.72
N GLU A 131 -17.68 26.99 2.16
CA GLU A 131 -18.80 27.85 2.56
C GLU A 131 -20.15 27.12 2.62
N GLY A 132 -20.94 27.41 3.66
CA GLY A 132 -22.39 27.18 3.69
C GLY A 132 -23.11 27.91 2.56
N GLY A 133 -24.25 27.37 2.10
CA GLY A 133 -24.98 27.85 0.92
C GLY A 133 -25.88 26.79 0.27
N ASP A 134 -26.68 27.20 -0.72
CA ASP A 134 -27.56 26.32 -1.49
C ASP A 134 -26.74 25.21 -2.19
N ARG A 135 -27.08 23.95 -1.95
CA ARG A 135 -26.40 22.77 -2.50
C ARG A 135 -27.27 22.08 -3.53
N LEU A 136 -26.67 21.66 -4.64
CA LEU A 136 -27.31 20.75 -5.58
C LEU A 136 -26.94 19.31 -5.21
N VAL A 137 -27.94 18.48 -4.96
CA VAL A 137 -27.77 17.07 -4.63
C VAL A 137 -28.41 16.24 -5.75
N PRO A 138 -27.71 15.25 -6.32
CA PRO A 138 -28.31 14.35 -7.29
C PRO A 138 -29.61 13.76 -6.71
N VAL A 139 -30.68 13.76 -7.49
CA VAL A 139 -31.88 13.02 -7.15
C VAL A 139 -31.54 11.55 -7.33
N GLU A 140 -31.25 10.88 -6.22
CA GLU A 140 -31.16 9.43 -6.23
C GLU A 140 -32.51 8.88 -6.70
N SER A 141 -32.50 8.27 -7.88
CA SER A 141 -33.64 7.48 -8.32
C SER A 141 -33.76 6.30 -7.35
N PRO A 142 -34.95 6.07 -6.75
CA PRO A 142 -35.09 5.05 -5.73
C PRO A 142 -34.66 3.70 -6.30
N ASP A 143 -33.68 3.15 -5.60
CA ASP A 143 -33.02 1.86 -5.67
C ASP A 143 -33.43 0.84 -6.74
N LYS A 144 -32.35 0.32 -7.35
CA LYS A 144 -32.23 -0.98 -8.01
C LYS A 144 -32.96 -1.09 -9.34
N THR A 145 -32.41 -1.91 -10.24
CA THR A 145 -33.07 -2.34 -11.48
C THR A 145 -34.34 -3.11 -11.09
N THR A 146 -35.41 -2.37 -10.80
CA THR A 146 -36.70 -2.91 -10.40
C THR A 146 -37.39 -3.33 -11.69
N GLY A 147 -37.26 -4.62 -12.01
CA GLY A 147 -38.00 -5.23 -13.09
C GLY A 147 -39.48 -5.26 -12.74
N GLN A 148 -40.33 -4.61 -13.53
CA GLN A 148 -41.76 -4.86 -13.45
C GLN A 148 -42.04 -6.15 -14.24
N GLN A 149 -42.53 -7.17 -13.52
CA GLN A 149 -42.94 -8.42 -14.12
C GLN A 149 -44.29 -8.19 -14.82
N GLN A 150 -44.31 -8.32 -16.14
CA GLN A 150 -45.54 -8.28 -16.95
C GLN A 150 -45.84 -9.68 -17.52
N LEU A 151 -47.05 -9.84 -18.08
CA LEU A 151 -47.55 -11.11 -18.63
C LEU A 151 -46.60 -11.81 -19.63
N PHE A 152 -45.68 -11.09 -20.30
CA PHE A 152 -44.74 -11.65 -21.29
C PHE A 152 -43.28 -11.18 -21.13
N GLY A 153 -42.83 -10.87 -19.91
CA GLY A 153 -41.41 -10.56 -19.68
C GLY A 153 -41.16 -9.57 -18.54
N ILE A 154 -39.92 -9.09 -18.47
CA ILE A 154 -39.47 -8.11 -17.49
C ILE A 154 -39.11 -6.83 -18.25
N ASP A 155 -39.79 -5.72 -17.96
CA ASP A 155 -39.35 -4.39 -18.39
C ASP A 155 -38.38 -3.83 -17.35
N TYR A 156 -37.18 -3.48 -17.81
CA TYR A 156 -36.15 -2.88 -16.99
C TYR A 156 -36.26 -1.36 -17.02
N LYS A 157 -36.14 -0.71 -15.85
CA LYS A 157 -35.86 0.73 -15.82
C LYS A 157 -34.55 1.03 -16.57
N PRO A 158 -34.45 2.17 -17.27
CA PRO A 158 -33.21 2.62 -17.88
C PRO A 158 -32.09 2.71 -16.83
N ILE A 159 -30.91 2.19 -17.15
CA ILE A 159 -29.74 2.28 -16.27
C ILE A 159 -28.95 3.56 -16.58
N SER A 160 -28.52 4.27 -15.54
CA SER A 160 -27.83 5.57 -15.65
C SER A 160 -26.47 5.60 -14.94
N ARG A 161 -26.09 4.52 -14.24
CA ARG A 161 -24.79 4.38 -13.57
C ARG A 161 -23.85 3.53 -14.42
N TRP A 162 -22.57 3.91 -14.45
CA TRP A 162 -21.57 3.17 -15.23
C TRP A 162 -21.40 1.74 -14.74
N GLU A 163 -21.55 1.48 -13.43
CA GLU A 163 -21.47 0.14 -12.84
C GLU A 163 -22.54 -0.78 -13.44
N ASP A 164 -23.78 -0.28 -13.54
CA ASP A 164 -24.89 -1.02 -14.11
C ASP A 164 -24.69 -1.26 -15.61
N VAL A 165 -24.06 -0.30 -16.32
CA VAL A 165 -23.73 -0.43 -17.76
C VAL A 165 -22.66 -1.50 -17.97
N VAL A 166 -21.63 -1.55 -17.12
CA VAL A 166 -20.65 -2.64 -17.10
C VAL A 166 -21.36 -3.97 -16.89
N ASP A 167 -22.20 -4.07 -15.86
CA ASP A 167 -22.93 -5.31 -15.57
C ASP A 167 -23.84 -5.73 -16.73
N ALA A 168 -24.56 -4.80 -17.36
CA ALA A 168 -25.43 -5.10 -18.51
C ALA A 168 -24.64 -5.49 -19.77
N THR A 169 -23.44 -4.95 -19.95
CA THR A 169 -22.57 -5.21 -21.10
C THR A 169 -21.94 -6.59 -21.00
N TYR A 170 -21.30 -6.90 -19.86
CA TYR A 170 -20.45 -8.08 -19.70
C TYR A 170 -21.16 -9.30 -19.09
N SER A 171 -22.25 -9.11 -18.34
CA SER A 171 -22.98 -10.24 -17.75
C SER A 171 -23.82 -10.96 -18.80
N MET A 172 -23.75 -12.28 -18.81
CA MET A 172 -24.64 -13.08 -19.66
C MET A 172 -26.05 -13.07 -19.05
N ARG A 173 -27.05 -12.65 -19.82
CA ARG A 173 -28.46 -12.63 -19.39
C ARG A 173 -29.32 -13.38 -20.40
N LEU A 174 -30.32 -14.10 -19.89
CA LEU A 174 -31.38 -14.69 -20.70
C LEU A 174 -32.48 -13.63 -20.88
N GLY A 175 -32.92 -13.40 -22.13
CA GLY A 175 -33.96 -12.42 -22.44
C GLY A 175 -33.44 -11.02 -22.81
N ARG A 176 -34.31 -10.02 -22.73
CA ARG A 176 -34.03 -8.63 -23.13
C ARG A 176 -33.03 -7.99 -22.17
N LYS A 177 -31.95 -7.38 -22.68
CA LYS A 177 -30.98 -6.66 -21.84
C LYS A 177 -31.57 -5.31 -21.36
N PRO A 178 -31.21 -4.84 -20.14
CA PRO A 178 -31.50 -3.47 -19.73
C PRO A 178 -30.88 -2.49 -20.73
N LYS A 179 -31.60 -1.43 -21.09
CA LYS A 179 -31.06 -0.35 -21.93
C LYS A 179 -30.50 0.74 -21.03
N SER A 180 -29.32 1.24 -21.36
CA SER A 180 -28.79 2.45 -20.74
C SER A 180 -29.56 3.68 -21.21
N THR A 181 -29.51 4.74 -20.41
CA THR A 181 -29.85 6.07 -20.90
C THR A 181 -28.88 6.49 -22.00
N GLN A 182 -29.22 7.52 -22.76
CA GLN A 182 -28.33 8.04 -23.80
C GLN A 182 -27.07 8.60 -23.12
N PRO A 183 -25.85 8.19 -23.55
CA PRO A 183 -24.63 8.71 -22.98
C PRO A 183 -24.34 10.14 -23.48
N ASP A 184 -23.57 10.88 -22.68
CA ASP A 184 -22.85 12.06 -23.16
C ASP A 184 -21.61 11.60 -23.94
N GLU A 185 -21.71 11.55 -25.26
CA GLU A 185 -20.63 11.02 -26.12
C GLU A 185 -19.33 11.82 -25.99
N ASP A 186 -19.40 13.14 -25.80
CA ASP A 186 -18.21 13.98 -25.64
C ASP A 186 -17.49 13.65 -24.32
N ALA A 187 -18.23 13.55 -23.22
CA ALA A 187 -17.68 13.15 -21.93
C ALA A 187 -17.08 11.73 -21.96
N VAL A 188 -17.75 10.78 -22.64
CA VAL A 188 -17.23 9.43 -22.82
C VAL A 188 -15.92 9.42 -23.61
N GLN A 189 -15.83 10.20 -24.70
CA GLN A 189 -14.59 10.28 -25.50
C GLN A 189 -13.45 10.94 -24.72
N LYS A 190 -13.75 11.99 -23.95
CA LYS A 190 -12.77 12.63 -23.06
C LYS A 190 -12.18 11.67 -22.02
N LEU A 191 -13.00 10.77 -21.47
CA LEU A 191 -12.54 9.75 -20.51
C LEU A 191 -11.76 8.60 -21.18
N ARG A 192 -12.04 8.34 -22.46
CA ARG A 192 -11.34 7.31 -23.27
C ARG A 192 -10.07 7.80 -23.94
N PHE A 193 -9.86 9.12 -23.97
CA PHE A 193 -8.72 9.74 -24.60
C PHE A 193 -7.40 9.29 -23.96
N ILE A 194 -6.40 9.01 -24.79
CA ILE A 194 -5.05 8.63 -24.38
C ILE A 194 -4.07 9.52 -25.15
N PRO A 195 -3.15 10.23 -24.46
CA PRO A 195 -2.10 10.98 -25.12
C PRO A 195 -1.22 10.09 -26.02
N PRO A 196 -0.74 10.57 -27.18
CA PRO A 196 0.09 9.76 -28.08
C PRO A 196 1.39 9.21 -27.47
N SER A 197 1.95 9.90 -26.48
CA SER A 197 3.15 9.48 -25.75
C SER A 197 2.84 8.71 -24.46
N TRP A 198 1.55 8.42 -24.19
CA TRP A 198 1.15 7.73 -22.98
C TRP A 198 1.52 6.26 -23.05
N THR A 199 2.06 5.76 -21.95
CA THR A 199 2.53 4.38 -21.82
C THR A 199 1.92 3.76 -20.59
N TYR A 200 2.05 2.44 -20.43
CA TYR A 200 1.62 1.74 -19.22
C TYR A 200 2.30 2.31 -17.96
N GLU A 201 3.54 2.78 -18.08
CA GLU A 201 4.31 3.37 -16.97
C GLU A 201 3.76 4.73 -16.54
N CYS A 202 3.14 5.47 -17.47
CA CYS A 202 2.42 6.69 -17.11
C CYS A 202 1.21 6.38 -16.23
N ASP A 203 0.50 5.26 -16.46
CA ASP A 203 -0.59 4.83 -15.59
C ASP A 203 -0.06 4.34 -14.22
N GLU A 204 1.09 3.64 -14.17
CA GLU A 204 1.73 3.26 -12.89
C GLU A 204 2.17 4.50 -12.07
N ASP A 205 2.82 5.48 -12.70
CA ASP A 205 3.19 6.75 -12.06
C ASP A 205 1.97 7.49 -11.53
N LEU A 206 0.89 7.55 -12.33
CA LEU A 206 -0.35 8.19 -11.92
C LEU A 206 -0.97 7.47 -10.72
N VAL A 207 -0.92 6.14 -10.68
CA VAL A 207 -1.35 5.35 -9.52
C VAL A 207 -0.50 5.67 -8.29
N HIS A 208 0.83 5.68 -8.41
CA HIS A 208 1.72 6.01 -7.30
C HIS A 208 1.46 7.43 -6.78
N PHE A 209 1.29 8.40 -7.68
CA PHE A 209 0.92 9.76 -7.34
C PHE A 209 -0.41 9.79 -6.56
N LEU A 210 -1.44 9.11 -7.05
CA LEU A 210 -2.73 9.00 -6.38
C LEU A 210 -2.61 8.32 -5.01
N TYR A 211 -1.80 7.28 -4.88
CA TYR A 211 -1.56 6.61 -3.61
C TYR A 211 -0.90 7.55 -2.59
N GLU A 212 0.06 8.37 -3.02
CA GLU A 212 0.74 9.33 -2.15
C GLU A 212 -0.14 10.51 -1.71
N HIS A 213 -1.02 10.99 -2.59
CA HIS A 213 -1.76 12.26 -2.40
C HIS A 213 -3.25 12.06 -2.05
N VAL A 214 -3.85 10.95 -2.47
CA VAL A 214 -5.25 10.57 -2.18
C VAL A 214 -5.29 9.34 -1.26
N GLY A 215 -4.32 8.42 -1.42
CA GLY A 215 -4.28 7.12 -0.74
C GLY A 215 -3.67 7.10 0.68
N LYS A 216 -2.98 8.17 1.11
CA LYS A 216 -2.60 8.38 2.53
C LYS A 216 -3.77 8.87 3.36
N GLU A 217 -4.87 8.18 3.18
CA GLU A 217 -6.05 8.26 3.98
C GLU A 217 -5.68 7.53 5.31
N ASP A 218 -4.87 8.18 6.15
CA ASP A 218 -4.25 7.72 7.41
C ASP A 218 -4.77 6.40 8.01
N GLU A 219 -3.84 5.46 8.21
CA GLU A 219 -3.98 4.24 9.03
C GLU A 219 -4.29 4.55 10.51
N SER A 220 -4.21 5.82 10.94
CA SER A 220 -4.77 6.24 12.22
C SER A 220 -6.26 6.49 12.07
N LEU A 221 -7.07 5.46 12.24
CA LEU A 221 -8.48 5.64 12.60
C LEU A 221 -8.50 6.55 13.84
N GLY A 222 -9.19 7.69 13.72
CA GLY A 222 -9.16 8.71 14.76
C GLY A 222 -9.94 8.26 15.99
N ASN A 223 -9.56 8.78 17.15
CA ASN A 223 -10.32 8.57 18.38
C ASN A 223 -11.75 9.12 18.19
N ILE A 224 -12.75 8.26 18.28
CA ILE A 224 -14.17 8.60 18.05
C ILE A 224 -14.66 9.79 18.90
N LYS A 225 -14.05 10.03 20.07
CA LYS A 225 -14.34 11.19 20.95
C LYS A 225 -14.05 12.54 20.29
N GLN A 226 -13.21 12.56 19.25
CA GLN A 226 -12.92 13.77 18.49
C GLN A 226 -14.07 14.19 17.57
N PHE A 227 -14.92 13.26 17.14
CA PHE A 227 -15.92 13.46 16.07
C PHE A 227 -17.37 13.25 16.53
N VAL A 228 -17.54 12.56 17.65
CA VAL A 228 -18.84 12.24 18.25
C VAL A 228 -18.97 13.05 19.55
N GLU A 229 -20.12 13.71 19.75
CA GLU A 229 -20.47 14.45 20.97
C GLU A 229 -20.81 13.49 22.12
N SER A 230 -21.57 12.44 21.81
CA SER A 230 -21.95 11.40 22.78
C SER A 230 -22.30 10.08 22.09
N ILE A 231 -22.08 8.98 22.81
CA ILE A 231 -22.43 7.61 22.39
C ILE A 231 -23.49 7.11 23.37
N ASN A 232 -24.64 6.71 22.83
CA ASN A 232 -25.71 6.07 23.59
C ASN A 232 -25.84 4.61 23.12
N VAL A 233 -26.24 3.72 24.01
CA VAL A 233 -26.44 2.30 23.71
C VAL A 233 -27.77 1.83 24.28
N SER A 234 -28.29 0.73 23.75
CA SER A 234 -29.54 0.10 24.22
C SER A 234 -29.49 -0.29 25.69
N THR A 235 -28.32 -0.72 26.19
CA THR A 235 -28.12 -1.12 27.59
C THR A 235 -26.74 -0.74 28.12
N ALA A 236 -26.74 -0.14 29.31
CA ALA A 236 -25.55 0.23 30.06
C ALA A 236 -25.67 -0.34 31.48
N THR A 237 -24.83 -1.32 31.82
CA THR A 237 -24.66 -1.87 33.17
C THR A 237 -23.34 -1.36 33.76
N GLU A 238 -23.20 -1.36 35.09
CA GLU A 238 -21.96 -0.91 35.76
C GLU A 238 -20.73 -1.81 35.45
N GLU A 239 -20.94 -3.03 34.95
CA GLU A 239 -19.89 -3.99 34.58
C GLU A 239 -19.46 -3.86 33.10
N ASN A 240 -20.34 -3.37 32.20
CA ASN A 240 -20.07 -3.23 30.76
C ASN A 240 -19.73 -1.77 30.41
N ASN A 241 -18.48 -1.38 30.63
CA ASN A 241 -18.03 -0.01 30.41
C ASN A 241 -18.09 0.37 28.91
N LEU A 242 -18.99 1.30 28.58
CA LEU A 242 -19.08 2.02 27.29
C LEU A 242 -17.74 2.50 26.73
N SER A 243 -16.73 2.70 27.59
CA SER A 243 -15.38 3.06 27.18
C SER A 243 -14.74 2.00 26.28
N PHE A 244 -15.10 0.72 26.41
CA PHE A 244 -14.57 -0.38 25.61
C PHE A 244 -14.94 -0.29 24.13
N LEU A 245 -16.04 0.39 23.78
CA LEU A 245 -16.32 0.69 22.36
C LEU A 245 -15.30 1.65 21.74
N THR A 246 -14.47 2.32 22.55
CA THR A 246 -13.65 3.47 22.13
C THR A 246 -12.20 3.43 22.60
N ASP A 247 -11.80 2.39 23.32
CA ASP A 247 -10.47 2.26 23.94
C ASP A 247 -9.39 1.80 22.94
N GLY A 248 -9.82 1.26 21.79
CA GLY A 248 -8.93 0.74 20.75
C GLY A 248 -8.28 -0.59 21.10
N ASN A 249 -8.75 -1.27 22.15
CA ASN A 249 -8.26 -2.57 22.56
C ASN A 249 -9.14 -3.68 21.96
N HIS A 250 -8.52 -4.67 21.34
CA HIS A 250 -9.22 -5.80 20.72
C HIS A 250 -9.62 -6.89 21.73
N ASP A 251 -9.08 -6.83 22.96
CA ASP A 251 -9.37 -7.81 24.02
C ASP A 251 -10.56 -7.40 24.91
N THR A 252 -11.04 -6.15 24.80
CA THR A 252 -12.19 -5.63 25.53
C THR A 252 -13.44 -5.63 24.64
N TYR A 253 -14.62 -5.62 25.25
CA TYR A 253 -15.89 -5.60 24.53
C TYR A 253 -16.99 -4.91 25.33
N TRP A 254 -17.89 -4.24 24.61
CA TRP A 254 -19.21 -3.91 25.14
C TRP A 254 -20.16 -5.07 24.87
N GLU A 255 -20.86 -5.50 25.90
CA GLU A 255 -21.90 -6.52 25.83
C GLU A 255 -23.27 -5.88 26.11
N SER A 256 -24.24 -6.17 25.26
CA SER A 256 -25.64 -5.78 25.48
C SER A 256 -26.34 -6.70 26.46
N ASP A 257 -27.45 -6.26 27.04
CA ASP A 257 -28.36 -7.10 27.82
C ASP A 257 -29.79 -6.77 27.37
N GLY A 258 -30.50 -7.69 26.70
CA GLY A 258 -31.84 -7.34 26.22
C GLY A 258 -32.56 -8.41 25.40
N SER A 259 -33.73 -8.06 24.87
CA SER A 259 -34.49 -8.97 24.00
C SER A 259 -33.87 -9.05 22.61
N HIS A 260 -33.89 -10.24 22.01
CA HIS A 260 -33.34 -10.51 20.68
C HIS A 260 -33.73 -9.44 19.64
N GLY A 261 -32.72 -8.87 18.98
CA GLY A 261 -32.88 -7.88 17.90
C GLY A 261 -33.26 -6.46 18.36
N GLN A 262 -33.16 -6.16 19.66
CA GLN A 262 -33.45 -4.82 20.22
C GLN A 262 -32.18 -4.02 20.57
N HIS A 263 -31.02 -4.45 20.10
CA HIS A 263 -29.73 -3.85 20.44
C HIS A 263 -29.36 -2.74 19.47
N TRP A 264 -28.92 -1.61 20.01
CA TRP A 264 -28.54 -0.47 19.19
C TRP A 264 -27.44 0.39 19.83
N ILE A 265 -26.67 1.05 18.98
CA ILE A 265 -25.65 2.02 19.34
C ILE A 265 -25.93 3.30 18.54
N GLN A 266 -26.10 4.42 19.23
CA GLN A 266 -26.40 5.72 18.63
C GLN A 266 -25.25 6.68 18.85
N LEU A 267 -24.77 7.27 17.75
CA LEU A 267 -23.70 8.25 17.71
C LEU A 267 -24.32 9.63 17.44
N ASN A 268 -24.14 10.56 18.37
CA ASN A 268 -24.45 11.98 18.17
C ASN A 268 -23.22 12.68 17.59
N MET A 269 -23.30 13.09 16.34
CA MET A 269 -22.15 13.57 15.57
C MET A 269 -21.91 15.06 15.79
N LYS A 270 -20.65 15.49 15.92
CA LYS A 270 -20.31 16.92 15.97
C LYS A 270 -20.66 17.60 14.65
N GLU A 271 -21.19 18.82 14.72
CA GLU A 271 -21.60 19.61 13.56
C GLU A 271 -20.50 19.69 12.49
N GLY A 272 -20.88 19.50 11.22
CA GLY A 272 -19.97 19.56 10.07
C GLY A 272 -19.09 18.32 9.86
N THR A 273 -19.19 17.31 10.72
CA THR A 273 -18.46 16.03 10.57
C THR A 273 -19.09 15.17 9.49
N ILE A 274 -18.32 14.80 8.46
CA ILE A 274 -18.77 13.90 7.41
C ILE A 274 -18.08 12.56 7.55
N VAL A 275 -18.86 11.49 7.67
CA VAL A 275 -18.34 10.13 7.86
C VAL A 275 -17.76 9.59 6.56
N LYS A 276 -16.44 9.39 6.52
CA LYS A 276 -15.75 8.72 5.43
C LYS A 276 -15.76 7.22 5.62
N LYS A 277 -15.54 6.75 6.85
CA LYS A 277 -15.73 5.35 7.24
C LYS A 277 -16.22 5.27 8.68
N LEU A 278 -17.16 4.38 8.94
CA LEU A 278 -17.58 3.94 10.26
C LEU A 278 -17.40 2.42 10.29
N LEU A 279 -16.59 1.95 11.23
CA LEU A 279 -16.28 0.54 11.38
C LEU A 279 -16.72 0.02 12.75
N LEU A 280 -17.17 -1.23 12.75
CA LEU A 280 -17.60 -2.00 13.90
C LEU A 280 -16.64 -3.18 14.08
N THR A 281 -15.91 -3.25 15.19
CA THR A 281 -14.99 -4.35 15.47
C THR A 281 -15.75 -5.52 16.07
N VAL A 282 -15.64 -6.69 15.43
CA VAL A 282 -16.29 -7.95 15.82
C VAL A 282 -15.26 -9.08 15.89
N ASP A 283 -15.58 -10.18 16.56
CA ASP A 283 -14.72 -11.34 16.66
C ASP A 283 -15.54 -12.63 16.60
N SER A 284 -15.23 -13.50 15.64
CA SER A 284 -15.87 -14.82 15.50
C SER A 284 -15.71 -15.72 16.73
N THR A 285 -14.73 -15.47 17.59
CA THR A 285 -14.58 -16.20 18.86
C THR A 285 -15.64 -15.83 19.89
N ASP A 286 -16.46 -14.81 19.63
CA ASP A 286 -17.61 -14.44 20.48
C ASP A 286 -18.84 -15.36 20.26
N GLU A 287 -18.77 -16.35 19.36
CA GLU A 287 -19.78 -17.38 19.11
C GLU A 287 -21.19 -16.80 18.94
N ASN A 288 -22.14 -17.15 19.82
CA ASN A 288 -23.52 -16.68 19.76
C ASN A 288 -23.67 -15.18 20.09
N TYR A 289 -22.69 -14.53 20.70
CA TYR A 289 -22.70 -13.08 20.92
C TYR A 289 -22.27 -12.30 19.67
N MET A 290 -21.82 -12.97 18.61
CA MET A 290 -21.36 -12.30 17.39
C MET A 290 -22.54 -11.77 16.58
N PRO A 291 -22.53 -10.48 16.18
CA PRO A 291 -23.57 -9.94 15.31
C PRO A 291 -23.50 -10.58 13.92
N LYS A 292 -24.65 -11.03 13.42
CA LYS A 292 -24.82 -11.58 12.06
C LYS A 292 -25.36 -10.56 11.08
N ARG A 293 -26.26 -9.68 11.54
CA ARG A 293 -26.89 -8.67 10.68
C ARG A 293 -27.00 -7.33 11.38
N VAL A 294 -26.43 -6.30 10.76
CA VAL A 294 -26.37 -4.93 11.29
C VAL A 294 -27.02 -3.98 10.31
N MET A 295 -27.94 -3.15 10.78
CA MET A 295 -28.61 -2.12 9.99
C MET A 295 -28.22 -0.73 10.49
N VAL A 296 -27.76 0.12 9.58
CA VAL A 296 -27.34 1.49 9.90
C VAL A 296 -28.39 2.48 9.44
N TYR A 297 -28.78 3.38 10.32
CA TYR A 297 -29.69 4.48 10.07
C TYR A 297 -28.97 5.81 10.30
N GLY A 298 -29.39 6.87 9.63
CA GLY A 298 -28.89 8.21 9.92
C GLY A 298 -29.79 9.31 9.39
N GLY A 299 -29.65 10.50 9.98
CA GLY A 299 -30.44 11.68 9.65
C GLY A 299 -30.67 12.58 10.85
N GLU A 300 -31.77 13.33 10.78
CA GLU A 300 -32.24 14.18 11.89
C GLU A 300 -32.92 13.34 12.97
N ARG A 301 -33.00 13.89 14.19
CA ARG A 301 -33.56 13.21 15.38
C ARG A 301 -34.92 12.55 15.15
N ASP A 302 -35.78 13.19 14.36
CA ASP A 302 -37.15 12.72 14.12
C ASP A 302 -37.32 12.02 12.76
N SER A 303 -36.27 11.91 11.95
CA SER A 303 -36.34 11.42 10.57
C SER A 303 -35.09 10.60 10.17
N LEU A 304 -34.80 9.55 10.92
CA LEU A 304 -33.76 8.59 10.57
C LEU A 304 -34.15 7.78 9.33
N LYS A 305 -33.26 7.76 8.33
CA LYS A 305 -33.40 6.92 7.13
C LYS A 305 -32.44 5.75 7.20
N LYS A 306 -32.86 4.60 6.68
CA LYS A 306 -31.97 3.45 6.52
C LYS A 306 -30.87 3.81 5.52
N LEU A 307 -29.62 3.69 5.93
CA LEU A 307 -28.43 3.97 5.12
C LEU A 307 -27.77 2.69 4.62
N ASN A 308 -27.69 1.65 5.47
CA ASN A 308 -27.03 0.40 5.11
C ASN A 308 -27.67 -0.83 5.80
N ASP A 309 -27.44 -2.03 5.25
CA ASP A 309 -27.86 -3.34 5.76
C ASP A 309 -26.73 -4.34 5.48
N ILE A 310 -26.00 -4.70 6.52
CA ILE A 310 -24.77 -5.50 6.44
C ILE A 310 -25.04 -6.88 7.02
N ILE A 311 -24.66 -7.92 6.28
CA ILE A 311 -24.57 -9.28 6.78
C ILE A 311 -23.09 -9.55 7.05
N ILE A 312 -22.78 -9.98 8.26
CA ILE A 312 -21.43 -10.28 8.73
C ILE A 312 -21.20 -11.78 8.59
N GLU A 313 -20.01 -12.18 8.12
CA GLU A 313 -19.61 -13.58 7.99
C GLU A 313 -19.19 -14.16 9.36
N ASP A 314 -19.45 -15.45 9.59
CA ASP A 314 -19.28 -16.14 10.87
C ASP A 314 -17.82 -16.32 11.31
N ASN A 315 -16.88 -16.24 10.37
CA ASN A 315 -15.44 -16.40 10.59
C ASN A 315 -14.68 -15.07 10.72
N LEU A 316 -15.38 -13.94 10.73
CA LEU A 316 -14.76 -12.62 10.68
C LEU A 316 -14.21 -12.20 12.05
N ILE A 317 -12.94 -11.80 12.09
CA ILE A 317 -12.32 -11.17 13.26
C ILE A 317 -11.67 -9.87 12.82
N GLY A 318 -12.18 -8.74 13.29
CA GLY A 318 -11.66 -7.41 12.98
C GLY A 318 -12.74 -6.40 12.68
N ASP A 319 -12.37 -5.36 11.93
CA ASP A 319 -13.21 -4.20 11.67
C ASP A 319 -14.13 -4.42 10.45
N VAL A 320 -15.45 -4.34 10.66
CA VAL A 320 -16.48 -4.36 9.61
C VAL A 320 -16.85 -2.93 9.25
N CYS A 321 -16.69 -2.52 7.99
CA CYS A 321 -17.17 -1.23 7.56
C CYS A 321 -18.69 -1.24 7.42
N ILE A 322 -19.38 -0.50 8.29
CA ILE A 322 -20.85 -0.45 8.34
C ILE A 322 -21.42 0.80 7.65
N LEU A 323 -20.61 1.84 7.47
CA LEU A 323 -20.97 3.03 6.70
C LEU A 323 -19.72 3.63 6.05
N GLU A 324 -19.78 4.01 4.79
CA GLU A 324 -18.63 4.62 4.08
C GLU A 324 -19.07 5.68 3.07
N ASP A 325 -18.12 6.57 2.73
CA ASP A 325 -18.20 7.54 1.64
C ASP A 325 -19.45 8.46 1.71
N MET A 326 -19.84 8.89 2.91
CA MET A 326 -20.93 9.85 3.05
C MET A 326 -20.53 11.20 2.44
N SER A 327 -21.48 11.84 1.75
CA SER A 327 -21.28 13.12 1.09
C SER A 327 -21.77 14.32 1.92
N SER A 328 -22.45 14.06 3.04
CA SER A 328 -23.10 15.07 3.87
C SER A 328 -22.99 14.72 5.34
N HIS A 329 -23.04 15.75 6.19
CA HIS A 329 -23.12 15.60 7.63
C HIS A 329 -24.43 14.89 8.01
N LEU A 330 -24.33 13.93 8.93
CA LEU A 330 -25.45 13.21 9.53
C LEU A 330 -25.41 13.51 11.03
N PRO A 331 -26.35 14.29 11.59
CA PRO A 331 -26.33 14.65 12.99
C PRO A 331 -26.42 13.42 13.92
N ILE A 332 -27.21 12.42 13.52
CA ILE A 332 -27.39 11.18 14.27
C ILE A 332 -27.14 10.00 13.35
N ILE A 333 -26.37 9.03 13.83
CA ILE A 333 -26.17 7.72 13.22
C ILE A 333 -26.55 6.65 14.24
N GLU A 334 -27.42 5.73 13.86
CA GLU A 334 -27.89 4.64 14.72
C GLU A 334 -27.58 3.29 14.08
N ILE A 335 -26.78 2.50 14.78
CA ILE A 335 -26.36 1.14 14.42
C ILE A 335 -27.29 0.19 15.15
N ARG A 336 -28.11 -0.58 14.44
CA ARG A 336 -29.02 -1.56 15.02
C ARG A 336 -28.53 -2.96 14.72
N ILE A 337 -28.32 -3.77 15.75
CA ILE A 337 -27.98 -5.18 15.61
C ILE A 337 -29.29 -5.97 15.59
N ILE A 338 -29.60 -6.55 14.44
CA ILE A 338 -30.91 -7.16 14.16
C ILE A 338 -30.89 -8.66 14.46
N GLU A 339 -29.79 -9.34 14.16
CA GLU A 339 -29.61 -10.79 14.32
C GLU A 339 -28.18 -11.07 14.79
N CYS A 340 -28.02 -12.01 15.72
CA CYS A 340 -26.74 -12.62 16.11
C CYS A 340 -26.62 -14.04 15.54
N PHE A 341 -25.41 -14.60 15.54
CA PHE A 341 -25.20 -16.00 15.19
C PHE A 341 -25.80 -16.94 16.25
N ASP A 342 -26.13 -18.16 15.83
CA ASP A 342 -26.68 -19.24 16.68
C ASP A 342 -27.88 -18.85 17.56
N GLU A 343 -28.75 -17.97 17.05
CA GLU A 343 -29.91 -17.42 17.76
C GLU A 343 -29.54 -16.73 19.09
N GLY A 344 -28.33 -16.18 19.17
CA GLY A 344 -27.85 -15.44 20.32
C GLY A 344 -28.75 -14.26 20.67
N ILE A 345 -28.98 -14.09 21.97
CA ILE A 345 -29.88 -13.05 22.49
C ILE A 345 -29.10 -11.74 22.64
N ASP A 346 -27.89 -11.78 23.18
CA ASP A 346 -27.03 -10.62 23.43
C ASP A 346 -25.95 -10.47 22.35
N VAL A 347 -25.34 -9.29 22.28
CA VAL A 347 -24.26 -8.97 21.33
C VAL A 347 -23.01 -8.46 22.04
N ARG A 348 -21.84 -8.90 21.56
CA ARG A 348 -20.54 -8.33 21.91
C ARG A 348 -19.99 -7.52 20.75
N ILE A 349 -19.63 -6.27 21.04
CA ILE A 349 -18.95 -5.38 20.10
C ILE A 349 -17.63 -4.95 20.72
N ARG A 350 -16.52 -5.17 20.00
CA ARG A 350 -15.16 -4.93 20.49
C ARG A 350 -14.67 -3.50 20.28
N GLY A 351 -15.35 -2.73 19.44
CA GLY A 351 -14.92 -1.38 19.15
C GLY A 351 -15.73 -0.70 18.05
N ILE A 352 -15.67 0.62 18.04
CA ILE A 352 -16.19 1.47 16.99
C ILE A 352 -15.11 2.44 16.58
N LYS A 353 -14.79 2.45 15.28
CA LYS A 353 -13.77 3.33 14.72
C LYS A 353 -14.42 4.23 13.69
N ILE A 354 -14.10 5.51 13.75
CA ILE A 354 -14.63 6.48 12.78
C ILE A 354 -13.49 7.22 12.11
N LYS A 355 -13.68 7.40 10.81
CA LYS A 355 -12.91 8.31 9.99
C LYS A 355 -13.85 9.34 9.42
N SER A 356 -13.49 10.60 9.58
CA SER A 356 -14.30 11.70 9.10
C SER A 356 -13.45 12.83 8.54
N SER A 357 -14.02 13.58 7.59
CA SER A 357 -13.50 14.86 7.16
C SER A 357 -14.30 16.00 7.80
N LYS A 358 -13.65 17.15 8.02
CA LYS A 358 -14.35 18.41 8.28
C LYS A 358 -14.82 18.97 6.95
N GLU A 359 -16.13 19.15 6.79
CA GLU A 359 -16.77 19.53 5.51
C GLU A 359 -16.38 18.60 4.33
N ARG A 360 -17.03 18.77 3.18
CA ARG A 360 -17.05 17.78 2.09
C ARG A 360 -15.69 17.71 1.39
N ASP A 361 -14.83 16.80 1.83
CA ASP A 361 -13.62 16.43 1.10
C ASP A 361 -14.02 15.82 -0.25
N LEU A 362 -13.65 16.52 -1.32
CA LEU A 362 -13.93 16.18 -2.71
C LEU A 362 -13.08 14.99 -3.19
N GLY A 363 -12.07 14.58 -2.42
CA GLY A 363 -11.15 13.49 -2.78
C GLY A 363 -10.26 13.90 -3.94
N LEU A 364 -10.68 13.57 -5.17
CA LEU A 364 -9.93 13.87 -6.39
C LEU A 364 -10.27 15.28 -6.91
N THR A 365 -9.28 16.15 -7.03
CA THR A 365 -9.44 17.48 -7.64
C THR A 365 -8.42 17.70 -8.76
N ALA A 366 -8.81 18.46 -9.78
CA ALA A 366 -7.95 18.74 -10.93
C ALA A 366 -6.67 19.51 -10.52
N ASP A 367 -6.74 20.36 -9.48
CA ASP A 367 -5.61 21.15 -9.00
C ASP A 367 -4.47 20.29 -8.43
N MET A 368 -4.74 19.02 -8.10
CA MET A 368 -3.69 18.07 -7.69
C MET A 368 -2.65 17.88 -8.79
N PHE A 369 -3.07 17.97 -10.06
CA PHE A 369 -2.22 17.70 -11.23
C PHE A 369 -1.52 18.95 -11.76
N LEU A 370 -1.49 20.04 -10.99
CA LEU A 370 -0.70 21.22 -11.36
C LEU A 370 0.81 20.91 -11.30
N PRO A 371 1.63 21.50 -12.20
CA PRO A 371 3.06 21.18 -12.32
C PRO A 371 3.87 21.17 -11.01
N PRO A 372 3.65 22.07 -10.03
CA PRO A 372 4.37 22.03 -8.76
C PRO A 372 4.23 20.73 -7.97
N ASN A 373 3.13 20.00 -8.16
CA ASN A 373 2.86 18.72 -7.49
C ASN A 373 3.44 17.51 -8.26
N LEU A 374 3.84 17.69 -9.52
CA LEU A 374 4.26 16.63 -10.43
C LEU A 374 5.79 16.50 -10.55
N VAL A 375 6.57 17.25 -9.77
CA VAL A 375 8.05 17.30 -9.85
C VAL A 375 8.71 15.92 -9.74
N ARG A 376 8.10 14.99 -8.98
CA ARG A 376 8.60 13.61 -8.83
C ARG A 376 8.18 12.66 -9.96
N TYR A 377 7.32 13.11 -10.86
CA TYR A 377 6.70 12.33 -11.92
C TYR A 377 6.89 13.01 -13.29
N PRO A 378 8.13 13.04 -13.81
CA PRO A 378 8.49 13.82 -15.01
C PRO A 378 7.73 13.37 -16.27
N ARG A 379 7.29 12.10 -16.34
CA ARG A 379 6.46 11.59 -17.44
C ARG A 379 5.08 12.24 -17.50
N MET A 380 4.59 12.76 -16.38
CA MET A 380 3.27 13.39 -16.26
C MET A 380 3.32 14.92 -16.38
N GLU A 381 4.48 15.55 -16.11
CA GLU A 381 4.61 17.01 -16.04
C GLU A 381 4.24 17.73 -17.35
N ALA A 382 4.50 17.10 -18.50
CA ALA A 382 4.20 17.66 -19.82
C ALA A 382 2.74 17.43 -20.27
N ILE A 383 1.93 16.73 -19.47
CA ILE A 383 0.55 16.37 -19.81
C ILE A 383 -0.41 17.39 -19.19
N ASP A 384 -1.47 17.72 -19.93
CA ASP A 384 -2.51 18.63 -19.46
C ASP A 384 -3.18 18.11 -18.16
N PRO A 385 -3.28 18.94 -17.10
CA PRO A 385 -3.88 18.53 -15.83
C PRO A 385 -5.29 17.95 -15.93
N ASP A 386 -6.12 18.43 -16.89
CA ASP A 386 -7.47 17.93 -17.08
C ASP A 386 -7.48 16.52 -17.66
N VAL A 387 -6.50 16.21 -18.51
CA VAL A 387 -6.30 14.85 -19.04
C VAL A 387 -5.88 13.90 -17.93
N LEU A 388 -4.95 14.33 -17.06
CA LEU A 388 -4.52 13.56 -15.89
C LEU A 388 -5.68 13.31 -14.92
N TYR A 389 -6.48 14.34 -14.62
CA TYR A 389 -7.67 14.24 -13.77
C TYR A 389 -8.67 13.22 -14.30
N ARG A 390 -8.99 13.29 -15.60
CA ARG A 390 -9.93 12.35 -16.25
C ARG A 390 -9.39 10.92 -16.28
N ARG A 391 -8.09 10.75 -16.54
CA ARG A 391 -7.43 9.45 -16.49
C ARG A 391 -7.47 8.87 -15.07
N ALA A 392 -7.16 9.68 -14.06
CA ALA A 392 -7.25 9.30 -12.65
C ALA A 392 -8.66 8.88 -12.24
N LEU A 393 -9.70 9.61 -12.68
CA LEU A 393 -11.10 9.25 -12.42
C LEU A 393 -11.44 7.86 -12.96
N ILE A 394 -10.99 7.54 -14.18
CA ILE A 394 -11.22 6.22 -14.77
C ILE A 394 -10.42 5.13 -14.06
N LEU A 395 -9.18 5.40 -13.63
CA LEU A 395 -8.41 4.46 -12.84
C LEU A 395 -9.09 4.16 -11.50
N GLN A 396 -9.69 5.17 -10.85
CA GLN A 396 -10.51 4.95 -9.65
C GLN A 396 -11.74 4.08 -9.93
N ARG A 397 -12.42 4.25 -11.07
CA ARG A 397 -13.53 3.35 -11.48
C ARG A 397 -13.05 1.93 -11.72
N PHE A 398 -11.90 1.75 -12.38
CA PHE A 398 -11.26 0.45 -12.57
C PHE A 398 -10.94 -0.23 -11.23
N VAL A 399 -10.33 0.51 -10.30
CA VAL A 399 -9.99 -0.01 -8.96
C VAL A 399 -11.23 -0.35 -8.16
N LYS A 400 -12.30 0.46 -8.24
CA LYS A 400 -13.59 0.14 -7.60
C LYS A 400 -14.18 -1.16 -8.14
N LEU A 401 -14.09 -1.39 -9.44
CA LEU A 401 -14.52 -2.64 -10.05
C LEU A 401 -13.64 -3.81 -9.59
N LEU A 402 -12.32 -3.60 -9.49
CA LEU A 402 -11.36 -4.59 -8.99
C LEU A 402 -11.63 -4.97 -7.53
N ASP A 403 -11.89 -3.99 -6.65
CA ASP A 403 -12.25 -4.22 -5.24
C ASP A 403 -13.48 -5.13 -5.09
N ASN A 404 -14.45 -5.03 -6.01
CA ASN A 404 -15.62 -5.91 -5.99
C ASN A 404 -15.29 -7.37 -6.27
N VAL A 405 -14.22 -7.65 -7.01
CA VAL A 405 -13.89 -9.01 -7.48
C VAL A 405 -12.59 -9.57 -6.89
N ILE A 406 -11.76 -8.75 -6.26
CA ILE A 406 -10.39 -9.12 -5.83
C ILE A 406 -10.38 -10.30 -4.86
N HIS A 407 -11.34 -10.39 -3.93
CA HIS A 407 -11.48 -11.50 -2.99
C HIS A 407 -11.85 -12.84 -3.66
N HIS A 408 -12.48 -12.81 -4.83
CA HIS A 408 -12.74 -14.02 -5.64
C HIS A 408 -11.57 -14.35 -6.57
N LEU A 409 -10.83 -13.31 -6.97
CA LEU A 409 -9.60 -13.40 -7.74
C LEU A 409 -8.44 -13.91 -6.90
N VAL A 410 -8.51 -13.81 -5.58
CA VAL A 410 -7.48 -14.28 -4.64
C VAL A 410 -8.11 -15.27 -3.64
N PRO A 411 -8.39 -16.53 -4.01
CA PRO A 411 -8.92 -17.51 -3.07
C PRO A 411 -7.90 -17.77 -1.98
N THR A 412 -8.40 -17.90 -0.76
CA THR A 412 -7.64 -18.29 0.43
C THR A 412 -7.09 -19.73 0.34
N TRP A 413 -7.51 -20.54 -0.66
CA TRP A 413 -7.18 -21.96 -0.80
C TRP A 413 -6.68 -22.33 -2.21
N ASP A 414 -5.79 -23.33 -2.24
CA ASP A 414 -4.72 -23.70 -3.18
C ASP A 414 -5.09 -24.06 -4.65
N HIS A 415 -6.14 -23.45 -5.21
CA HIS A 415 -6.55 -23.67 -6.60
C HIS A 415 -6.67 -22.34 -7.35
N SER A 416 -5.52 -21.77 -7.74
CA SER A 416 -5.51 -20.64 -8.67
C SER A 416 -5.96 -21.12 -10.06
N VAL A 417 -7.21 -20.82 -10.41
CA VAL A 417 -7.64 -20.87 -11.82
C VAL A 417 -6.78 -19.84 -12.56
N GLY A 418 -6.15 -20.23 -13.68
CA GLY A 418 -5.14 -19.45 -14.42
C GLY A 418 -5.49 -18.00 -14.80
N THR A 419 -6.69 -17.52 -14.50
CA THR A 419 -7.10 -16.10 -14.46
C THR A 419 -6.22 -15.22 -13.57
N PHE A 420 -5.55 -15.79 -12.56
CA PHE A 420 -4.62 -15.08 -11.67
C PHE A 420 -3.36 -14.52 -12.34
N SER A 421 -2.93 -15.10 -13.47
CA SER A 421 -1.66 -14.71 -14.09
C SER A 421 -1.68 -13.26 -14.61
N GLN A 422 -2.85 -12.63 -14.68
CA GLN A 422 -3.01 -11.25 -15.13
C GLN A 422 -2.81 -10.23 -13.99
N LEU A 423 -2.92 -10.63 -12.72
CA LEU A 423 -2.69 -9.73 -11.58
C LEU A 423 -1.28 -9.15 -11.61
N LYS A 424 -0.29 -9.91 -12.11
CA LYS A 424 1.10 -9.45 -12.24
C LYS A 424 1.26 -8.17 -13.07
N TYR A 425 0.33 -7.87 -13.97
CA TYR A 425 0.33 -6.65 -14.80
C TYR A 425 -0.42 -5.49 -14.17
N ILE A 426 -1.03 -5.68 -13.00
CA ILE A 426 -1.76 -4.62 -12.30
C ILE A 426 -1.42 -4.54 -10.82
N LYS A 427 -0.30 -5.16 -10.39
CA LYS A 427 0.14 -5.13 -8.99
C LYS A 427 0.29 -3.73 -8.45
N GLN A 428 0.87 -2.80 -9.24
CA GLN A 428 0.99 -1.40 -8.83
C GLN A 428 -0.38 -0.73 -8.64
N PHE A 429 -1.42 -1.14 -9.39
CA PHE A 429 -2.80 -0.62 -9.26
C PHE A 429 -3.48 -1.07 -7.97
N LEU A 430 -3.03 -2.18 -7.38
CA LEU A 430 -3.56 -2.69 -6.12
C LEU A 430 -3.31 -1.72 -4.95
N LEU A 431 -2.32 -0.84 -5.06
CA LEU A 431 -2.05 0.23 -4.07
C LEU A 431 -3.28 1.08 -3.77
N LEU A 432 -4.15 1.31 -4.76
CA LEU A 432 -5.37 2.11 -4.60
C LEU A 432 -6.57 1.29 -4.09
N SER A 433 -6.48 -0.04 -4.06
CA SER A 433 -7.63 -0.87 -3.68
C SER A 433 -7.88 -0.80 -2.17
N LYS A 434 -9.13 -0.55 -1.78
CA LYS A 434 -9.51 -0.38 -0.38
C LYS A 434 -9.61 -1.73 0.37
N ARG A 435 -9.73 -2.86 -0.34
CA ARG A 435 -9.92 -4.20 0.28
C ARG A 435 -8.63 -5.00 0.46
N ARG A 436 -7.57 -4.66 -0.26
CA ARG A 436 -6.30 -5.41 -0.29
C ARG A 436 -5.65 -5.61 1.09
N SER A 437 -5.55 -4.58 1.92
CA SER A 437 -4.86 -4.69 3.22
C SER A 437 -5.55 -5.68 4.15
N ALA A 438 -6.89 -5.66 4.16
CA ALA A 438 -7.70 -6.61 4.92
C ALA A 438 -7.50 -8.05 4.43
N LEU A 439 -7.48 -8.26 3.10
CA LEU A 439 -7.22 -9.58 2.52
C LEU A 439 -5.83 -10.12 2.85
N ILE A 440 -4.79 -9.29 2.79
CA ILE A 440 -3.43 -9.68 3.20
C ILE A 440 -3.42 -10.14 4.66
N THR A 441 -4.04 -9.34 5.53
CA THR A 441 -4.11 -9.63 6.97
C THR A 441 -4.85 -10.93 7.24
N GLN A 442 -6.00 -11.14 6.58
CA GLN A 442 -6.79 -12.36 6.70
C GLN A 442 -6.00 -13.58 6.20
N CYS A 443 -5.37 -13.52 5.04
CA CYS A 443 -4.60 -14.65 4.50
C CYS A 443 -3.42 -15.04 5.40
N LEU A 444 -2.73 -14.05 5.98
CA LEU A 444 -1.64 -14.32 6.93
C LEU A 444 -2.18 -14.99 8.19
N LYS A 445 -3.32 -14.52 8.71
CA LYS A 445 -3.99 -15.06 9.89
C LYS A 445 -4.50 -16.49 9.67
N ASP A 446 -5.18 -16.75 8.56
CA ASP A 446 -5.73 -18.06 8.22
C ASP A 446 -4.65 -19.15 8.06
N SER A 447 -3.43 -18.73 7.71
CA SER A 447 -2.28 -19.62 7.56
C SER A 447 -1.41 -19.70 8.82
N GLU A 448 -1.81 -19.07 9.93
CA GLU A 448 -1.08 -19.13 11.20
C GLU A 448 -1.04 -20.53 11.80
N THR A 449 0.07 -20.83 12.48
CA THR A 449 0.24 -22.02 13.30
C THR A 449 0.63 -21.66 14.72
N SER A 450 0.42 -22.60 15.64
CA SER A 450 0.86 -22.44 17.02
C SER A 450 2.39 -22.41 17.10
N LYS A 451 2.93 -21.54 17.94
CA LYS A 451 4.36 -21.50 18.27
C LYS A 451 4.84 -22.86 18.81
N PRO A 452 6.13 -23.20 18.69
CA PRO A 452 6.67 -24.40 19.32
C PRO A 452 6.56 -24.33 20.86
N ASN A 453 6.46 -25.51 21.47
CA ASN A 453 6.40 -25.65 22.94
C ASN A 453 7.71 -25.18 23.60
N PHE A 454 8.84 -25.43 22.95
CA PHE A 454 10.16 -25.01 23.38
C PHE A 454 10.83 -24.22 22.25
N MET A 455 11.38 -23.06 22.59
CA MET A 455 12.13 -22.26 21.61
C MET A 455 13.54 -22.85 21.44
N PRO A 456 14.04 -23.05 20.21
CA PRO A 456 15.40 -23.51 20.00
C PRO A 456 16.41 -22.51 20.56
N ARG A 457 17.38 -23.00 21.34
CA ARG A 457 18.48 -22.20 21.88
C ARG A 457 19.76 -22.48 21.11
N LEU A 458 20.34 -21.41 20.56
CA LEU A 458 21.55 -21.43 19.75
C LEU A 458 22.73 -20.84 20.52
N TYR A 459 23.90 -21.43 20.32
CA TYR A 459 25.17 -20.94 20.85
C TYR A 459 26.07 -20.54 19.67
N ILE A 460 26.27 -19.25 19.48
CA ILE A 460 26.94 -18.70 18.29
C ILE A 460 28.32 -18.17 18.67
N ASN A 461 29.35 -18.55 17.92
CA ASN A 461 30.70 -18.01 18.06
C ASN A 461 30.93 -16.90 17.04
N ARG A 462 30.78 -15.64 17.46
CA ARG A 462 31.03 -14.46 16.61
C ARG A 462 32.49 -14.27 16.25
N ARG A 463 33.42 -14.63 17.13
CA ARG A 463 34.86 -14.50 16.85
C ARG A 463 35.26 -15.31 15.61
N LEU A 464 34.77 -16.55 15.52
CA LEU A 464 35.00 -17.40 14.34
C LEU A 464 34.33 -16.84 13.08
N ALA A 465 33.15 -16.23 13.23
CA ALA A 465 32.45 -15.59 12.12
C ALA A 465 33.19 -14.34 11.60
N VAL A 466 33.76 -13.53 12.50
CA VAL A 466 34.59 -12.36 12.13
C VAL A 466 35.86 -12.82 11.42
N GLU A 467 36.56 -13.84 11.93
CA GLU A 467 37.73 -14.44 11.26
C GLU A 467 37.38 -14.94 9.84
N HIS A 468 36.23 -15.60 9.69
CA HIS A 468 35.72 -16.04 8.38
C HIS A 468 35.41 -14.86 7.47
N ARG A 469 34.74 -13.83 7.98
CA ARG A 469 34.37 -12.64 7.21
C ARG A 469 35.60 -11.92 6.68
N ASP A 470 36.64 -11.78 7.48
CA ASP A 470 37.87 -11.09 7.08
C ASP A 470 38.71 -11.92 6.09
N SER A 471 38.56 -13.25 6.10
CA SER A 471 39.30 -14.16 5.22
C SER A 471 38.47 -15.37 4.78
N PRO A 472 37.46 -15.19 3.90
CA PRO A 472 36.52 -16.26 3.54
C PRO A 472 37.18 -17.47 2.85
N ALA A 473 38.34 -17.25 2.21
CA ALA A 473 39.11 -18.30 1.55
C ALA A 473 39.66 -19.38 2.52
N LEU A 474 39.77 -19.07 3.82
CA LEU A 474 40.26 -20.02 4.83
C LEU A 474 39.21 -21.04 5.27
N ASP A 475 37.93 -20.73 5.09
CA ASP A 475 36.81 -21.66 5.26
C ASP A 475 35.89 -21.60 4.04
N PRO A 476 36.25 -22.27 2.93
CA PRO A 476 35.42 -22.31 1.72
C PRO A 476 34.05 -22.96 1.94
N THR A 477 33.89 -23.70 3.04
CA THR A 477 32.61 -24.31 3.44
C THR A 477 31.74 -23.38 4.26
N TYR A 478 32.24 -22.18 4.59
CA TYR A 478 31.56 -21.10 5.31
C TYR A 478 30.86 -21.58 6.61
N LYS A 479 31.36 -22.66 7.22
CA LYS A 479 30.76 -23.29 8.41
C LYS A 479 30.90 -22.42 9.66
N LYS A 480 31.94 -21.58 9.69
CA LYS A 480 32.22 -20.66 10.79
C LYS A 480 31.36 -19.40 10.76
N SER A 481 30.64 -19.12 9.67
CA SER A 481 29.77 -17.96 9.59
C SER A 481 28.60 -18.05 10.57
N VAL A 482 28.06 -16.90 11.00
CA VAL A 482 26.84 -16.87 11.82
C VAL A 482 25.69 -17.54 11.07
N PHE A 483 25.55 -17.28 9.76
CA PHE A 483 24.55 -17.91 8.91
C PHE A 483 24.56 -19.43 9.01
N SER A 484 25.73 -20.07 8.87
CA SER A 484 25.85 -21.53 8.94
C SER A 484 25.63 -22.05 10.35
N GLN A 485 26.15 -21.36 11.37
CA GLN A 485 25.95 -21.76 12.76
C GLN A 485 24.46 -21.75 13.13
N VAL A 486 23.70 -20.75 12.69
CA VAL A 486 22.25 -20.67 12.90
C VAL A 486 21.52 -21.73 12.07
N TYR A 487 21.85 -21.86 10.78
CA TYR A 487 21.20 -22.84 9.90
C TYR A 487 21.35 -24.27 10.42
N GLU A 488 22.56 -24.66 10.82
CA GLU A 488 22.83 -26.00 11.37
C GLU A 488 22.24 -26.16 12.77
N GLY A 489 22.29 -25.12 13.61
CA GLY A 489 21.75 -25.16 14.97
C GLY A 489 20.21 -25.25 15.05
N LEU A 490 19.51 -24.81 14.00
CA LEU A 490 18.05 -24.93 13.88
C LEU A 490 17.58 -26.21 13.20
N LYS A 491 18.49 -27.08 12.75
CA LYS A 491 18.09 -28.36 12.20
C LYS A 491 17.47 -29.24 13.30
N PRO A 492 16.36 -29.94 13.01
CA PRO A 492 15.80 -30.92 13.93
C PRO A 492 16.86 -31.93 14.36
N THR A 493 17.00 -32.13 15.66
CA THR A 493 18.00 -33.07 16.21
C THR A 493 17.45 -34.49 16.26
N ASP A 494 16.13 -34.64 16.38
CA ASP A 494 15.41 -35.91 16.34
C ASP A 494 14.47 -35.98 15.12
N LYS A 495 14.20 -37.21 14.64
CA LYS A 495 13.27 -37.48 13.53
C LYS A 495 11.83 -37.06 13.83
N SER A 496 11.46 -36.93 15.10
CA SER A 496 10.14 -36.46 15.53
C SER A 496 10.02 -34.94 15.56
N GLU A 497 11.13 -34.22 15.63
CA GLU A 497 11.14 -32.75 15.62
C GLU A 497 10.87 -32.26 14.19
N LYS A 498 9.90 -31.37 14.05
CA LYS A 498 9.62 -30.71 12.77
C LYS A 498 10.47 -29.44 12.67
N PRO A 499 10.95 -29.09 11.47
CA PRO A 499 11.53 -27.78 11.23
C PRO A 499 10.57 -26.67 11.66
N LEU A 500 11.11 -25.54 12.10
CA LEU A 500 10.32 -24.35 12.37
C LEU A 500 9.58 -23.93 11.09
N ASP A 501 8.29 -23.64 11.21
CA ASP A 501 7.46 -23.24 10.09
C ASP A 501 7.29 -21.71 9.97
N TYR A 502 7.69 -20.95 10.98
CA TYR A 502 7.70 -19.49 11.03
C TYR A 502 6.34 -18.81 10.75
N ARG A 503 5.24 -19.54 10.88
CA ARG A 503 3.88 -19.07 10.62
C ARG A 503 3.16 -18.63 11.89
N TRP A 504 3.89 -18.16 12.88
CA TRP A 504 3.31 -17.88 14.20
C TRP A 504 2.60 -16.52 14.24
N PRO A 505 1.71 -16.31 15.23
CA PRO A 505 1.08 -15.02 15.44
C PRO A 505 2.10 -13.88 15.65
N VAL A 506 1.76 -12.68 15.17
CA VAL A 506 2.64 -11.47 15.18
C VAL A 506 3.22 -11.10 16.55
N ARG A 507 2.56 -11.49 17.65
CA ARG A 507 3.05 -11.27 19.02
C ARG A 507 4.30 -12.10 19.37
N TYR A 508 4.67 -13.09 18.56
CA TYR A 508 5.87 -13.91 18.72
C TYR A 508 6.88 -13.56 17.62
N ASP A 509 7.64 -12.49 17.85
CA ASP A 509 8.62 -11.94 16.91
C ASP A 509 10.04 -12.50 17.09
N GLN A 510 10.25 -13.41 18.05
CA GLN A 510 11.50 -14.12 18.26
C GLN A 510 11.42 -15.57 17.76
N TRP A 511 12.34 -15.96 16.86
CA TRP A 511 12.33 -17.30 16.23
C TRP A 511 13.30 -18.31 16.85
N TRP A 512 14.29 -17.82 17.60
CA TRP A 512 15.23 -18.62 18.38
C TRP A 512 15.78 -17.81 19.55
N GLU A 513 16.26 -18.50 20.58
CA GLU A 513 17.10 -17.90 21.60
C GLU A 513 18.56 -17.93 21.14
N CYS A 514 19.28 -16.83 21.32
CA CYS A 514 20.67 -16.71 20.92
C CYS A 514 21.56 -16.44 22.13
N LYS A 515 22.67 -17.19 22.25
CA LYS A 515 23.75 -16.97 23.21
C LYS A 515 25.07 -16.88 22.47
N PHE A 516 25.74 -15.73 22.54
CA PHE A 516 27.07 -15.56 21.97
C PHE A 516 28.11 -16.14 22.92
N ILE A 517 29.00 -16.99 22.39
CA ILE A 517 30.02 -17.66 23.19
C ILE A 517 31.06 -16.61 23.61
N ALA A 518 31.32 -16.52 24.91
CA ALA A 518 32.22 -15.55 25.55
C ALA A 518 31.74 -14.08 25.53
N GLU A 519 30.46 -13.82 25.27
CA GLU A 519 29.82 -12.51 25.41
C GLU A 519 28.70 -12.59 26.47
N GLY A 520 28.59 -11.60 27.36
CA GLY A 520 27.56 -11.55 28.40
C GLY A 520 26.24 -10.99 27.88
N ILE A 521 25.41 -11.83 27.27
CA ILE A 521 24.05 -11.41 26.88
C ILE A 521 23.13 -11.52 28.10
N ILE A 522 22.63 -10.38 28.58
CA ILE A 522 21.68 -10.31 29.70
C ILE A 522 20.23 -10.56 29.20
N ASP A 523 19.92 -10.17 27.96
CA ASP A 523 18.55 -10.21 27.39
C ASP A 523 18.40 -11.18 26.20
N GLN A 524 17.36 -12.00 26.25
CA GLN A 524 17.06 -13.03 25.25
C GLN A 524 16.64 -12.45 23.88
N GLY A 525 16.06 -11.25 23.85
CA GLY A 525 15.60 -10.60 22.61
C GLY A 525 16.73 -9.94 21.81
N GLY A 526 17.68 -9.30 22.50
CA GLY A 526 18.83 -8.64 21.87
C GLY A 526 19.70 -9.59 21.06
N GLY A 527 20.06 -10.75 21.63
CA GLY A 527 20.89 -11.74 20.94
C GLY A 527 20.26 -12.27 19.65
N PHE A 528 18.94 -12.42 19.61
CA PHE A 528 18.21 -12.81 18.39
C PHE A 528 18.33 -11.74 17.30
N ARG A 529 18.01 -10.49 17.62
CA ARG A 529 18.12 -9.37 16.66
C ARG A 529 19.53 -9.21 16.12
N ASP A 530 20.52 -9.29 16.98
CA ASP A 530 21.89 -9.14 16.51
C ASP A 530 22.34 -10.33 15.64
N SER A 531 21.85 -11.55 15.91
CA SER A 531 22.13 -12.70 15.04
C SER A 531 21.50 -12.54 13.64
N LEU A 532 20.32 -11.92 13.53
CA LEU A 532 19.71 -11.57 12.24
C LEU A 532 20.49 -10.46 11.52
N ALA A 533 20.99 -9.46 12.27
CA ALA A 533 21.83 -8.41 11.73
C ALA A 533 23.17 -8.97 11.20
N ASP A 534 23.80 -9.88 11.93
CA ASP A 534 25.02 -10.56 11.49
C ASP A 534 24.76 -11.41 10.23
N ILE A 535 23.66 -12.16 10.18
CA ILE A 535 23.23 -12.89 8.97
C ILE A 535 23.06 -11.93 7.78
N SER A 536 22.40 -10.79 8.00
CA SER A 536 22.16 -9.79 6.96
C SER A 536 23.48 -9.24 6.40
N GLU A 537 24.43 -8.89 7.29
CA GLU A 537 25.76 -8.38 6.92
C GLU A 537 26.64 -9.45 6.25
N GLU A 538 26.49 -10.73 6.61
CA GLU A 538 27.20 -11.82 5.92
C GLU A 538 26.60 -12.11 4.53
N LEU A 539 25.29 -11.97 4.34
CA LEU A 539 24.62 -12.20 3.06
C LEU A 539 24.87 -11.05 2.07
N CYS A 540 24.73 -9.80 2.54
CA CYS A 540 24.90 -8.59 1.75
C CYS A 540 25.74 -7.57 2.53
N PRO A 541 27.09 -7.68 2.50
CA PRO A 541 27.97 -6.77 3.22
C PRO A 541 27.72 -5.30 2.86
N SER A 542 27.66 -4.44 3.88
CA SER A 542 27.36 -3.01 3.70
C SER A 542 28.54 -2.24 3.09
N SER A 543 29.77 -2.74 3.30
CA SER A 543 31.00 -2.13 2.77
C SER A 543 31.41 -2.75 1.43
N ALA A 544 31.63 -1.89 0.43
CA ALA A 544 32.11 -2.28 -0.90
C ALA A 544 33.52 -2.90 -0.89
N ASP A 545 34.36 -2.53 0.09
CA ASP A 545 35.74 -3.01 0.20
C ASP A 545 35.85 -4.34 0.94
N SER A 546 34.80 -4.73 1.68
CA SER A 546 34.79 -6.01 2.40
C SER A 546 34.70 -7.18 1.42
N PRO A 547 35.34 -8.33 1.68
CA PRO A 547 35.12 -9.51 0.87
C PRO A 547 33.69 -10.02 1.08
N VAL A 548 33.12 -10.68 0.06
CA VAL A 548 31.80 -11.33 0.18
C VAL A 548 31.99 -12.68 0.90
N PRO A 549 31.47 -12.86 2.12
CA PRO A 549 31.84 -14.02 2.95
C PRO A 549 31.02 -15.27 2.66
N LEU A 550 29.85 -15.13 2.01
CA LEU A 550 28.95 -16.23 1.67
C LEU A 550 28.76 -16.35 0.16
N PRO A 551 28.65 -17.58 -0.39
CA PRO A 551 28.56 -17.79 -1.83
C PRO A 551 27.17 -17.53 -2.44
N PHE A 552 26.18 -17.08 -1.65
CA PHE A 552 24.77 -16.99 -2.09
C PHE A 552 24.49 -15.74 -2.93
N PHE A 553 25.21 -14.67 -2.72
CA PHE A 553 24.99 -13.42 -3.43
C PHE A 553 26.32 -12.91 -3.99
N VAL A 554 26.27 -12.27 -5.15
CA VAL A 554 27.41 -11.59 -5.77
C VAL A 554 27.03 -10.14 -6.01
N ARG A 555 28.05 -9.29 -6.04
CA ARG A 555 27.90 -7.86 -6.31
C ARG A 555 27.32 -7.63 -7.69
N THR A 556 26.52 -6.58 -7.85
CA THR A 556 26.07 -6.14 -9.18
C THR A 556 27.26 -5.77 -10.05
N SER A 557 27.14 -5.95 -11.37
CA SER A 557 28.17 -5.54 -12.33
C SER A 557 28.45 -4.04 -12.28
N ASN A 558 27.43 -3.23 -11.95
CA ASN A 558 27.57 -1.79 -11.71
C ASN A 558 28.61 -1.43 -10.63
N GLN A 559 28.74 -2.25 -9.58
CA GLN A 559 29.74 -2.01 -8.53
C GLN A 559 31.16 -2.15 -9.07
N GLY A 560 31.45 -3.24 -9.79
CA GLY A 560 32.77 -3.48 -10.38
C GLY A 560 33.17 -2.43 -11.43
N ASN A 561 32.18 -1.89 -12.14
CA ASN A 561 32.38 -0.89 -13.18
C ASN A 561 32.48 0.55 -12.65
N GLY A 562 32.12 0.79 -11.38
CA GLY A 562 32.11 2.13 -10.78
C GLY A 562 31.05 3.09 -11.35
N THR A 563 30.05 2.57 -12.06
CA THR A 563 29.04 3.35 -12.80
C THR A 563 27.64 2.76 -12.61
N GLY A 564 26.60 3.60 -12.60
CA GLY A 564 25.20 3.17 -12.56
C GLY A 564 24.55 3.30 -11.17
N GLU A 565 23.26 2.93 -11.10
CA GLU A 565 22.48 2.84 -9.87
C GLU A 565 22.78 1.51 -9.14
N ALA A 566 22.31 1.37 -7.89
CA ALA A 566 22.39 0.10 -7.13
C ALA A 566 23.83 -0.48 -7.02
N ARG A 567 24.82 0.40 -6.85
CA ARG A 567 26.25 0.04 -6.72
C ARG A 567 26.57 -0.74 -5.44
N ASP A 568 25.73 -0.64 -4.43
CA ASP A 568 25.91 -1.32 -3.14
C ASP A 568 24.93 -2.49 -2.97
N MET A 569 24.42 -3.00 -4.09
CA MET A 569 23.44 -4.10 -4.12
C MET A 569 24.04 -5.39 -4.64
N TYR A 570 23.30 -6.48 -4.40
CA TYR A 570 23.70 -7.83 -4.67
C TYR A 570 22.63 -8.57 -5.46
N VAL A 571 23.05 -9.50 -6.31
CA VAL A 571 22.19 -10.42 -7.07
C VAL A 571 22.51 -11.87 -6.67
N PRO A 572 21.54 -12.81 -6.72
CA PRO A 572 21.82 -14.20 -6.38
C PRO A 572 22.91 -14.77 -7.29
N ASN A 573 23.85 -15.52 -6.71
CA ASN A 573 24.97 -16.10 -7.42
C ASN A 573 24.53 -17.26 -8.34
N PRO A 574 24.59 -17.13 -9.68
CA PRO A 574 24.17 -18.18 -10.60
C PRO A 574 24.98 -19.49 -10.47
N SER A 575 26.24 -19.41 -9.99
CA SER A 575 27.10 -20.57 -9.75
C SER A 575 26.80 -21.33 -8.45
N CYS A 576 26.09 -20.73 -7.49
CA CYS A 576 25.81 -21.39 -6.22
C CYS A 576 24.64 -22.38 -6.35
N LYS A 577 24.89 -23.66 -6.04
CA LYS A 577 23.90 -24.75 -6.15
C LYS A 577 23.34 -25.21 -4.79
N ASP A 578 23.62 -24.50 -3.71
CA ASP A 578 23.06 -24.76 -2.38
C ASP A 578 21.60 -24.27 -2.26
N LEU A 579 20.71 -24.82 -3.10
CA LEU A 579 19.30 -24.40 -3.20
C LEU A 579 18.53 -24.52 -1.87
N ALA A 580 18.90 -25.47 -1.02
CA ALA A 580 18.29 -25.62 0.31
C ALA A 580 18.55 -24.42 1.24
N LYS A 581 19.72 -23.76 1.10
CA LYS A 581 20.06 -22.57 1.89
C LYS A 581 19.39 -21.32 1.32
N TYR A 582 19.27 -21.20 -0.01
CA TYR A 582 18.41 -20.19 -0.64
C TYR A 582 16.96 -20.33 -0.21
N GLN A 583 16.45 -21.56 -0.13
CA GLN A 583 15.11 -21.81 0.38
C GLN A 583 14.97 -21.36 1.83
N TRP A 584 15.98 -21.58 2.67
CA TRP A 584 15.95 -21.09 4.04
C TRP A 584 16.03 -19.56 4.13
N ILE A 585 16.83 -18.90 3.29
CA ILE A 585 16.81 -17.42 3.16
C ILE A 585 15.39 -16.95 2.85
N GLY A 586 14.70 -17.60 1.90
CA GLY A 586 13.30 -17.33 1.60
C GLY A 586 12.36 -17.52 2.79
N GLN A 587 12.58 -18.55 3.62
CA GLN A 587 11.80 -18.76 4.85
C GLN A 587 12.03 -17.62 5.85
N LEU A 588 13.28 -17.16 6.03
CA LEU A 588 13.58 -16.01 6.88
C LEU A 588 12.94 -14.71 6.35
N MET A 589 12.91 -14.52 5.03
CA MET A 589 12.17 -13.40 4.41
C MET A 589 10.67 -13.48 4.74
N GLY A 590 10.07 -14.66 4.64
CA GLY A 590 8.65 -14.85 4.99
C GLY A 590 8.37 -14.65 6.48
N ALA A 591 9.30 -15.05 7.34
CA ALA A 591 9.24 -14.82 8.77
C ALA A 591 9.32 -13.32 9.09
N ALA A 592 10.23 -12.59 8.44
CA ALA A 592 10.35 -11.13 8.56
C ALA A 592 9.06 -10.42 8.11
N LEU A 593 8.47 -10.84 6.99
CA LEU A 593 7.21 -10.29 6.47
C LEU A 593 6.05 -10.42 7.46
N ARG A 594 5.99 -11.53 8.20
CA ARG A 594 4.98 -11.77 9.25
C ARG A 594 5.30 -11.06 10.56
N GLY A 595 6.58 -10.91 10.86
CA GLY A 595 7.09 -10.40 12.13
C GLY A 595 7.28 -8.90 12.15
N LYS A 596 7.98 -8.43 13.19
CA LYS A 596 8.39 -7.03 13.37
C LYS A 596 9.89 -6.82 13.18
N GLU A 597 10.59 -7.88 12.80
CA GLU A 597 12.05 -7.95 12.71
C GLU A 597 12.46 -8.11 11.25
N PHE A 598 13.60 -7.53 10.90
CA PHE A 598 14.01 -7.36 9.50
C PHE A 598 15.18 -8.26 9.15
N LEU A 599 15.14 -8.79 7.94
CA LEU A 599 16.29 -9.40 7.25
C LEU A 599 16.75 -8.39 6.20
N VAL A 600 17.80 -7.62 6.51
CA VAL A 600 18.20 -6.48 5.68
C VAL A 600 19.01 -6.98 4.50
N LEU A 601 18.36 -7.14 3.34
CA LEU A 601 19.01 -7.55 2.09
C LEU A 601 19.08 -6.37 1.12
N ALA A 602 20.28 -6.06 0.62
CA ALA A 602 20.50 -5.05 -0.41
C ALA A 602 20.36 -5.66 -1.81
N LEU A 603 19.13 -5.96 -2.25
CA LEU A 603 18.85 -6.55 -3.57
C LEU A 603 18.21 -5.50 -4.50
N PRO A 604 18.53 -5.50 -5.81
CA PRO A 604 17.89 -4.59 -6.75
C PRO A 604 16.43 -4.98 -7.01
N GLY A 605 15.62 -3.99 -7.42
CA GLY A 605 14.19 -4.18 -7.73
C GLY A 605 13.92 -5.33 -8.70
N LEU A 606 14.86 -5.62 -9.61
CA LEU A 606 14.85 -6.80 -10.49
C LEU A 606 14.57 -8.10 -9.71
N VAL A 607 15.31 -8.35 -8.63
CA VAL A 607 15.20 -9.59 -7.84
C VAL A 607 13.89 -9.64 -7.09
N TRP A 608 13.49 -8.51 -6.48
CA TRP A 608 12.21 -8.41 -5.77
C TRP A 608 11.01 -8.63 -6.69
N LYS A 609 11.04 -8.10 -7.91
CA LYS A 609 10.02 -8.34 -8.93
C LYS A 609 9.92 -9.82 -9.31
N GLN A 610 11.05 -10.49 -9.48
CA GLN A 610 11.04 -11.93 -9.75
C GLN A 610 10.43 -12.74 -8.58
N LEU A 611 10.73 -12.36 -7.34
CA LEU A 611 10.16 -13.00 -6.14
C LEU A 611 8.65 -12.78 -6.00
N THR A 612 8.14 -11.60 -6.35
CA THR A 612 6.69 -11.32 -6.34
C THR A 612 5.97 -11.78 -7.61
N GLY A 613 6.69 -12.23 -8.63
CA GLY A 613 6.11 -12.60 -9.92
C GLY A 613 5.67 -11.41 -10.79
N GLU A 614 6.15 -10.20 -10.50
CA GLU A 614 5.98 -9.02 -11.36
C GLU A 614 6.77 -9.16 -12.66
N GLU A 615 6.29 -8.48 -13.71
CA GLU A 615 6.99 -8.46 -14.99
C GLU A 615 8.29 -7.65 -14.89
N VAL A 616 9.37 -8.23 -15.41
CA VAL A 616 10.70 -7.64 -15.44
C VAL A 616 11.00 -7.14 -16.85
N SER A 617 11.49 -5.91 -16.95
CA SER A 617 11.87 -5.28 -18.22
C SER A 617 13.38 -5.09 -18.33
N TRP A 618 13.95 -5.50 -19.46
CA TRP A 618 15.37 -5.28 -19.78
C TRP A 618 15.77 -3.81 -19.68
N SER A 619 15.03 -2.91 -20.35
CA SER A 619 15.41 -1.50 -20.46
C SER A 619 15.23 -0.71 -19.17
N LYS A 620 14.42 -1.21 -18.23
CA LYS A 620 14.07 -0.48 -17.00
C LYS A 620 14.74 -1.05 -15.76
N ASP A 621 14.71 -2.38 -15.61
CA ASP A 621 15.11 -3.03 -14.36
C ASP A 621 16.56 -3.50 -14.39
N PHE A 622 17.04 -3.93 -15.57
CA PHE A 622 18.41 -4.42 -15.72
C PHE A 622 19.51 -3.35 -15.62
N PRO A 623 19.30 -2.06 -15.93
CA PRO A 623 20.30 -1.01 -15.70
C PRO A 623 20.77 -0.90 -14.23
N ALA A 624 19.94 -1.30 -13.27
CA ALA A 624 20.31 -1.37 -11.85
C ALA A 624 21.33 -2.50 -11.56
N VAL A 625 21.44 -3.51 -12.43
CA VAL A 625 22.41 -4.59 -12.31
C VAL A 625 23.65 -4.30 -13.16
N ASP A 626 23.45 -3.94 -14.43
CA ASP A 626 24.53 -3.73 -15.41
C ASP A 626 24.15 -2.68 -16.47
N SER A 627 24.33 -1.42 -16.09
CA SER A 627 24.05 -0.25 -16.95
C SER A 627 24.98 -0.15 -18.16
N LEU A 628 26.21 -0.68 -18.07
CA LEU A 628 27.16 -0.66 -19.19
C LEU A 628 26.75 -1.66 -20.26
N LEU A 629 26.34 -2.88 -19.87
CA LEU A 629 25.85 -3.87 -20.83
C LEU A 629 24.60 -3.38 -21.55
N VAL A 630 23.64 -2.78 -20.83
CA VAL A 630 22.44 -2.20 -21.46
C VAL A 630 22.82 -1.18 -22.54
N LYS A 631 23.67 -0.20 -22.19
CA LYS A 631 24.14 0.83 -23.15
C LYS A 631 24.91 0.23 -24.32
N LEU A 632 25.70 -0.81 -24.09
CA LEU A 632 26.44 -1.51 -25.13
C LEU A 632 25.49 -2.15 -26.15
N LEU A 633 24.45 -2.86 -25.68
CA LEU A 633 23.48 -3.51 -26.57
C LEU A 633 22.60 -2.49 -27.30
N GLU A 634 22.17 -1.41 -26.65
CA GLU A 634 21.43 -0.31 -27.28
C GLU A 634 22.25 0.38 -28.38
N MET A 635 23.54 0.66 -28.10
CA MET A 635 24.45 1.20 -29.09
C MET A 635 24.60 0.24 -30.28
N MET A 636 24.72 -1.07 -30.02
CA MET A 636 24.88 -2.09 -31.05
C MET A 636 23.62 -2.27 -31.92
N GLU A 637 22.44 -2.06 -31.35
CA GLU A 637 21.17 -2.09 -32.09
C GLU A 637 21.10 -0.99 -33.16
N LEU A 638 21.48 0.24 -32.77
CA LEU A 638 21.40 1.45 -33.59
C LEU A 638 22.61 1.65 -34.53
N MET A 639 23.68 0.87 -34.35
CA MET A 639 24.92 0.99 -35.11
C MET A 639 24.73 0.64 -36.60
N ASP A 640 25.43 1.37 -37.47
CA ASP A 640 25.54 1.01 -38.88
C ASP A 640 26.52 -0.17 -39.09
N LYS A 641 26.46 -0.76 -40.28
CA LYS A 641 27.24 -1.96 -40.60
C LYS A 641 28.76 -1.74 -40.54
N GLU A 642 29.25 -0.62 -41.06
CA GLU A 642 30.69 -0.33 -41.12
C GLU A 642 31.24 -0.15 -39.70
N THR A 643 30.54 0.61 -38.86
CA THR A 643 30.93 0.80 -37.46
C THR A 643 30.88 -0.50 -36.66
N PHE A 644 29.90 -1.37 -36.91
CA PHE A 644 29.80 -2.68 -36.23
C PHE A 644 30.96 -3.59 -36.62
N GLU A 645 31.24 -3.74 -37.91
CA GLU A 645 32.35 -4.56 -38.40
C GLU A 645 33.69 -4.03 -37.90
N PHE A 646 33.87 -2.71 -37.82
CA PHE A 646 35.08 -2.10 -37.26
C PHE A 646 35.26 -2.39 -35.76
N LYS A 647 34.18 -2.32 -34.95
CA LYS A 647 34.26 -2.50 -33.49
C LYS A 647 34.24 -3.95 -33.03
N PHE A 648 33.54 -4.83 -33.75
CA PHE A 648 33.20 -6.18 -33.29
C PHE A 648 33.55 -7.28 -34.30
N GLY A 649 33.94 -6.92 -35.52
CA GLY A 649 34.16 -7.86 -36.62
C GLY A 649 35.22 -8.91 -36.29
N GLY A 650 34.80 -10.17 -36.19
CA GLY A 650 35.69 -11.30 -35.91
C GLY A 650 36.07 -11.49 -34.44
N GLU A 651 35.75 -10.54 -33.55
CA GLU A 651 36.05 -10.60 -32.12
C GLU A 651 34.82 -10.94 -31.27
N LEU A 652 33.64 -10.42 -31.62
CA LEU A 652 32.42 -10.72 -30.89
C LEU A 652 31.93 -12.12 -31.23
N THR A 653 31.84 -12.98 -30.22
CA THR A 653 31.37 -14.37 -30.34
C THR A 653 30.01 -14.54 -29.68
N TYR A 654 29.34 -15.68 -29.89
CA TYR A 654 28.08 -16.00 -29.20
C TYR A 654 28.31 -16.42 -27.75
N THR A 655 28.93 -15.52 -26.98
CA THR A 655 29.21 -15.67 -25.55
C THR A 655 28.79 -14.42 -24.79
N THR A 656 28.59 -14.55 -23.48
CA THR A 656 28.35 -13.42 -22.57
C THR A 656 28.97 -13.70 -21.21
N VAL A 657 29.23 -12.65 -20.42
CA VAL A 657 29.75 -12.75 -19.05
C VAL A 657 28.59 -12.52 -18.07
N LEU A 658 28.40 -13.47 -17.15
CA LEU A 658 27.36 -13.41 -16.13
C LEU A 658 27.80 -12.60 -14.89
N SER A 659 26.92 -12.41 -13.92
CA SER A 659 27.19 -11.58 -12.73
C SER A 659 28.27 -12.16 -11.82
N ASP A 660 28.50 -13.47 -11.88
CA ASP A 660 29.58 -14.17 -11.18
C ASP A 660 30.91 -14.16 -11.95
N GLN A 661 31.02 -13.35 -13.01
CA GLN A 661 32.18 -13.22 -13.91
C GLN A 661 32.46 -14.46 -14.77
N ARG A 662 31.55 -15.44 -14.83
CA ARG A 662 31.71 -16.61 -15.70
C ARG A 662 31.30 -16.27 -17.12
N MET A 663 32.14 -16.64 -18.09
CA MET A 663 31.78 -16.63 -19.50
C MET A 663 30.92 -17.85 -19.83
N VAL A 664 29.79 -17.63 -20.51
CA VAL A 664 28.89 -18.69 -20.97
C VAL A 664 28.61 -18.57 -22.47
N GLU A 665 28.42 -19.70 -23.13
CA GLU A 665 28.00 -19.74 -24.53
C GLU A 665 26.48 -19.55 -24.64
N LEU A 666 26.04 -18.69 -25.57
CA LEU A 666 24.63 -18.43 -25.84
C LEU A 666 24.01 -19.49 -26.75
N VAL A 667 24.85 -20.13 -27.57
CA VAL A 667 24.51 -21.26 -28.44
C VAL A 667 25.60 -22.32 -28.31
N PRO A 668 25.32 -23.61 -28.59
CA PRO A 668 26.33 -24.66 -28.52
C PRO A 668 27.56 -24.36 -29.38
N GLY A 669 28.76 -24.34 -28.79
CA GLY A 669 30.01 -24.00 -29.49
C GLY A 669 30.14 -22.52 -29.85
N GLY A 670 29.32 -21.66 -29.24
CA GLY A 670 29.22 -20.23 -29.53
C GLY A 670 30.52 -19.45 -29.36
N SER A 671 31.46 -19.95 -28.54
CA SER A 671 32.81 -19.38 -28.40
C SER A 671 33.62 -19.35 -29.70
N ASN A 672 33.29 -20.20 -30.68
CA ASN A 672 33.95 -20.27 -31.98
C ASN A 672 33.15 -19.64 -33.12
N ILE A 673 31.98 -19.08 -32.82
CA ILE A 673 31.07 -18.51 -33.82
C ILE A 673 31.09 -16.99 -33.66
N SER A 674 31.56 -16.27 -34.68
CA SER A 674 31.52 -14.82 -34.69
C SER A 674 30.14 -14.28 -35.02
N VAL A 675 29.74 -13.19 -34.35
CA VAL A 675 28.49 -12.50 -34.58
C VAL A 675 28.63 -11.58 -35.78
N ARG A 676 27.76 -11.73 -36.77
CA ARG A 676 27.70 -10.85 -37.95
C ARG A 676 26.70 -9.71 -37.72
N TYR A 677 26.84 -8.63 -38.50
CA TYR A 677 25.95 -7.47 -38.39
C TYR A 677 24.46 -7.83 -38.57
N GLU A 678 24.17 -8.76 -39.48
CA GLU A 678 22.82 -9.22 -39.79
C GLU A 678 22.21 -10.01 -38.62
N ASP A 679 23.04 -10.68 -37.82
CA ASP A 679 22.61 -11.53 -36.71
C ASP A 679 22.57 -10.77 -35.36
N ARG A 680 23.02 -9.51 -35.31
CA ARG A 680 23.22 -8.75 -34.07
C ARG A 680 21.95 -8.62 -33.22
N LEU A 681 20.78 -8.47 -33.84
CA LEU A 681 19.50 -8.34 -33.12
C LEU A 681 19.12 -9.65 -32.41
N GLU A 682 19.45 -10.79 -33.01
CA GLU A 682 19.22 -12.10 -32.40
C GLU A 682 20.24 -12.37 -31.28
N PHE A 683 21.51 -11.99 -31.49
CA PHE A 683 22.51 -12.00 -30.44
C PHE A 683 22.09 -11.13 -29.23
N ILE A 684 21.59 -9.91 -29.46
CA ILE A 684 21.07 -9.03 -28.39
C ILE A 684 20.01 -9.76 -27.58
N LYS A 685 18.99 -10.32 -28.24
CA LYS A 685 17.91 -11.05 -27.56
C LYS A 685 18.44 -12.22 -26.73
N MET A 686 19.41 -12.96 -27.25
CA MET A 686 20.02 -14.09 -26.52
C MET A 686 20.79 -13.63 -25.30
N VAL A 687 21.58 -12.54 -25.39
CA VAL A 687 22.27 -11.95 -24.23
C VAL A 687 21.25 -11.46 -23.20
N GLN A 688 20.22 -10.73 -23.63
CA GLN A 688 19.17 -10.22 -22.76
C GLN A 688 18.50 -11.36 -21.98
N LYS A 689 18.11 -12.43 -22.68
CA LYS A 689 17.50 -13.61 -22.07
C LYS A 689 18.45 -14.29 -21.09
N ALA A 690 19.70 -14.56 -21.50
CA ALA A 690 20.68 -15.23 -20.66
C ALA A 690 20.94 -14.48 -19.35
N ARG A 691 21.05 -13.15 -19.41
CA ARG A 691 21.32 -12.29 -18.26
C ARG A 691 20.10 -12.07 -17.35
N LEU A 692 18.88 -12.01 -17.90
CA LEU A 692 17.66 -11.93 -17.11
C LEU A 692 17.33 -13.26 -16.39
N GLU A 693 17.68 -14.40 -17.01
CA GLU A 693 17.38 -15.74 -16.49
C GLU A 693 18.54 -16.37 -15.71
N GLU A 694 19.70 -15.69 -15.58
CA GLU A 694 20.93 -16.30 -15.08
C GLU A 694 20.81 -16.91 -13.68
N SER A 695 20.02 -16.30 -12.80
CA SER A 695 19.85 -16.72 -11.40
C SER A 695 18.46 -17.29 -11.11
N LYS A 696 17.77 -17.77 -12.16
CA LYS A 696 16.38 -18.26 -12.05
C LYS A 696 16.21 -19.38 -11.02
N GLU A 697 17.11 -20.36 -11.00
CA GLU A 697 17.05 -21.48 -10.04
C GLU A 697 17.16 -21.01 -8.58
N GLN A 698 18.04 -20.03 -8.32
CA GLN A 698 18.26 -19.47 -6.99
C GLN A 698 17.05 -18.66 -6.54
N VAL A 699 16.49 -17.83 -7.43
CA VAL A 699 15.29 -17.04 -7.15
C VAL A 699 14.07 -17.93 -6.92
N GLU A 700 13.88 -18.97 -7.72
CA GLU A 700 12.83 -19.98 -7.51
C GLU A 700 12.99 -20.70 -6.16
N ALA A 701 14.22 -20.99 -5.74
CA ALA A 701 14.48 -21.57 -4.42
C ALA A 701 14.12 -20.61 -3.27
N ILE A 702 14.49 -19.33 -3.37
CA ILE A 702 14.10 -18.29 -2.39
C ILE A 702 12.57 -18.15 -2.36
N GLN A 703 11.93 -18.05 -3.52
CA GLN A 703 10.47 -17.94 -3.61
C GLN A 703 9.77 -19.17 -3.01
N ALA A 704 10.27 -20.38 -3.27
CA ALA A 704 9.76 -21.61 -2.66
C ALA A 704 9.94 -21.62 -1.13
N GLY A 705 10.95 -20.93 -0.61
CA GLY A 705 11.15 -20.71 0.83
C GLY A 705 10.13 -19.74 1.41
N LEU A 706 9.94 -18.62 0.73
CA LEU A 706 8.98 -17.58 1.08
C LEU A 706 7.56 -18.15 1.13
N LEU A 707 7.18 -18.96 0.13
CA LEU A 707 5.87 -19.61 0.03
C LEU A 707 5.61 -20.70 1.08
N LYS A 708 6.64 -21.22 1.76
CA LYS A 708 6.45 -22.11 2.93
C LYS A 708 5.92 -21.36 4.15
N VAL A 709 6.12 -20.04 4.21
CA VAL A 709 5.80 -19.20 5.37
C VAL A 709 4.65 -18.23 5.04
N VAL A 710 4.58 -17.75 3.81
CA VAL A 710 3.62 -16.74 3.35
C VAL A 710 2.76 -17.34 2.23
N PRO A 711 1.43 -17.30 2.31
CA PRO A 711 0.57 -17.81 1.24
C PRO A 711 0.81 -17.09 -0.10
N GLN A 712 0.66 -17.81 -1.22
CA GLN A 712 0.76 -17.23 -2.58
C GLN A 712 -0.15 -16.01 -2.75
N ALA A 713 -1.37 -16.09 -2.21
CA ALA A 713 -2.34 -14.99 -2.18
C ALA A 713 -1.77 -13.67 -1.65
N VAL A 714 -0.95 -13.73 -0.59
CA VAL A 714 -0.32 -12.54 -0.01
C VAL A 714 0.75 -11.98 -0.95
N LEU A 715 1.57 -12.83 -1.55
CA LEU A 715 2.56 -12.39 -2.52
C LEU A 715 1.91 -11.77 -3.76
N ASP A 716 0.78 -12.29 -4.21
CA ASP A 716 0.03 -11.74 -5.36
C ASP A 716 -0.57 -10.37 -5.08
N LEU A 717 -0.91 -10.08 -3.82
CA LEU A 717 -1.49 -8.81 -3.37
C LEU A 717 -0.43 -7.73 -3.06
N LEU A 718 0.82 -8.13 -2.85
CA LEU A 718 1.93 -7.22 -2.56
C LEU A 718 2.64 -6.78 -3.84
N THR A 719 3.03 -5.50 -3.88
CA THR A 719 4.05 -5.04 -4.83
C THR A 719 5.44 -5.44 -4.36
N TRP A 720 6.42 -5.45 -5.27
CA TRP A 720 7.80 -5.75 -4.93
C TRP A 720 8.39 -4.76 -3.91
N GLN A 721 8.01 -3.49 -3.96
CA GLN A 721 8.44 -2.46 -3.01
C GLN A 721 7.89 -2.74 -1.61
N GLU A 722 6.64 -3.20 -1.52
CA GLU A 722 6.03 -3.55 -0.23
C GLU A 722 6.64 -4.83 0.33
N LEU A 723 6.92 -5.82 -0.51
CA LEU A 723 7.66 -7.02 -0.09
C LEU A 723 9.03 -6.63 0.47
N GLU A 724 9.81 -5.82 -0.25
CA GLU A 724 11.10 -5.32 0.22
C GLU A 724 10.96 -4.62 1.57
N LYS A 725 10.02 -3.67 1.69
CA LYS A 725 9.81 -2.92 2.94
C LYS A 725 9.40 -3.81 4.11
N ARG A 726 8.56 -4.82 3.89
CA ARG A 726 8.14 -5.75 4.96
C ARG A 726 9.27 -6.70 5.37
N VAL A 727 10.15 -7.08 4.46
CA VAL A 727 11.29 -7.96 4.75
C VAL A 727 12.46 -7.19 5.36
N CYS A 728 12.83 -6.07 4.76
CA CYS A 728 14.05 -5.34 5.07
C CYS A 728 13.82 -4.12 5.99
N GLY A 729 12.60 -3.60 6.06
CA GLY A 729 12.30 -2.28 6.63
C GLY A 729 12.57 -1.13 5.65
N ASP A 730 12.19 0.09 6.02
CA ASP A 730 12.33 1.27 5.15
C ASP A 730 13.81 1.62 4.90
N PRO A 731 14.29 1.62 3.63
CA PRO A 731 15.70 1.90 3.29
C PRO A 731 16.12 3.35 3.56
N GLU A 732 15.19 4.29 3.45
CA GLU A 732 15.44 5.72 3.66
C GLU A 732 14.85 6.16 5.00
N ILE A 733 15.73 6.65 5.88
CA ILE A 733 15.39 7.03 7.24
C ILE A 733 15.28 8.55 7.30
N SER A 734 14.15 9.13 6.90
CA SER A 734 13.97 10.59 6.98
C SER A 734 13.91 11.08 8.44
N VAL A 735 14.36 12.30 8.69
CA VAL A 735 14.29 12.89 10.03
C VAL A 735 12.85 13.04 10.50
N ASP A 736 11.91 13.31 9.59
CA ASP A 736 10.49 13.37 9.90
C ASP A 736 9.92 11.99 10.30
N ALA A 737 10.40 10.90 9.68
CA ALA A 737 10.02 9.55 10.09
C ALA A 737 10.57 9.22 11.49
N LEU A 738 11.83 9.58 11.77
CA LEU A 738 12.42 9.44 13.11
C LEU A 738 11.62 10.23 14.16
N LYS A 739 11.28 11.50 13.89
CA LYS A 739 10.47 12.34 14.79
C LYS A 739 9.14 11.69 15.17
N LYS A 740 8.47 11.02 14.24
CA LYS A 740 7.19 10.34 14.52
C LYS A 740 7.35 9.17 15.50
N LEU A 741 8.49 8.48 15.46
CA LEU A 741 8.79 7.28 16.24
C LEU A 741 9.62 7.56 17.50
N THR A 742 10.19 8.75 17.64
CA THR A 742 10.91 9.18 18.84
C THR A 742 9.96 9.73 19.90
N ARG A 743 10.19 9.34 21.16
CA ARG A 743 9.54 9.86 22.36
C ARG A 743 10.62 10.40 23.29
N PHE A 744 10.42 11.63 23.73
CA PHE A 744 11.29 12.29 24.69
C PHE A 744 10.65 12.17 26.07
N GLU A 745 11.32 11.50 26.98
CA GLU A 745 10.88 11.29 28.35
C GLU A 745 11.67 12.27 29.24
N ASP A 746 10.98 12.99 30.12
CA ASP A 746 11.54 14.04 30.98
C ASP A 746 12.26 15.20 30.24
N LEU A 747 12.03 15.33 28.93
CA LEU A 747 12.55 16.39 28.07
C LEU A 747 11.41 17.04 27.28
N GLY A 748 11.18 18.33 27.51
CA GLY A 748 10.17 19.08 26.76
C GLY A 748 10.62 19.38 25.33
N ALA A 749 9.66 19.56 24.40
CA ALA A 749 9.97 19.86 22.99
C ALA A 749 10.79 21.15 22.77
N THR A 750 10.76 22.08 23.73
CA THR A 750 11.52 23.34 23.69
C THR A 750 12.91 23.22 24.32
N ASP A 751 13.28 22.06 24.89
CA ASP A 751 14.59 21.85 25.50
C ASP A 751 15.71 21.96 24.46
N ILE A 752 16.81 22.61 24.83
CA ILE A 752 17.95 22.84 23.93
C ILE A 752 18.59 21.53 23.47
N ARG A 753 18.56 20.49 24.31
CA ARG A 753 19.09 19.15 23.98
C ARG A 753 18.30 18.51 22.85
N VAL A 754 16.98 18.67 22.87
CA VAL A 754 16.08 18.17 21.83
C VAL A 754 16.33 18.89 20.51
N GLN A 755 16.53 20.22 20.55
CA GLN A 755 16.86 21.02 19.37
C GLN A 755 18.20 20.60 18.75
N TYR A 756 19.24 20.50 19.57
CA TYR A 756 20.58 20.06 19.14
C TYR A 756 20.59 18.63 18.60
N PHE A 757 19.81 17.73 19.19
CA PHE A 757 19.64 16.37 18.69
C PHE A 757 19.04 16.34 17.28
N TRP A 758 17.95 17.06 17.05
CA TRP A 758 17.32 17.09 15.71
C TRP A 758 18.17 17.82 14.67
N GLU A 759 18.89 18.87 15.06
CA GLU A 759 19.86 19.54 14.19
C GLU A 759 21.00 18.60 13.79
N ALA A 760 21.57 17.85 14.75
CA ALA A 760 22.59 16.85 14.48
C ALA A 760 22.09 15.77 13.49
N LEU A 761 20.89 15.23 13.70
CA LEU A 761 20.32 14.21 12.80
C LEU A 761 19.94 14.75 11.42
N ASN A 762 19.64 16.04 11.28
CA ASN A 762 19.44 16.67 9.97
C ASN A 762 20.74 16.75 9.15
N ASN A 763 21.88 16.87 9.82
CA ASN A 763 23.20 16.87 9.18
C ASN A 763 23.72 15.47 8.86
N PHE A 764 23.08 14.42 9.38
CA PHE A 764 23.48 13.04 9.13
C PHE A 764 23.10 12.58 7.71
N THR A 765 24.01 11.83 7.08
CA THR A 765 23.69 11.07 5.87
C THR A 765 22.64 9.98 6.19
N ASN A 766 22.06 9.34 5.17
CA ASN A 766 21.16 8.20 5.41
C ASN A 766 21.88 7.04 6.10
N GLU A 767 23.16 6.82 5.75
CA GLU A 767 24.02 5.81 6.37
C GLU A 767 24.28 6.12 7.86
N ASP A 768 24.60 7.38 8.18
CA ASP A 768 24.77 7.82 9.56
C ASP A 768 23.47 7.62 10.38
N ARG A 769 22.30 7.94 9.80
CA ARG A 769 20.99 7.73 10.44
C ARG A 769 20.69 6.24 10.64
N SER A 770 21.07 5.37 9.70
CA SER A 770 20.93 3.92 9.82
C SER A 770 21.82 3.34 10.92
N ARG A 771 23.08 3.78 11.00
CA ARG A 771 24.01 3.39 12.09
C ARG A 771 23.54 3.90 13.44
N PHE A 772 23.05 5.14 13.51
CA PHE A 772 22.45 5.69 14.73
C PHE A 772 21.24 4.86 15.19
N LEU A 773 20.34 4.50 14.27
CA LEU A 773 19.18 3.67 14.61
C LEU A 773 19.62 2.31 15.18
N ARG A 774 20.65 1.69 14.59
CA ARG A 774 21.23 0.43 15.09
C ARG A 774 21.82 0.61 16.48
N PHE A 775 22.55 1.69 16.71
CA PHE A 775 23.11 2.01 18.02
C PHE A 775 22.05 2.13 19.11
N VAL A 776 20.88 2.71 18.81
CA VAL A 776 19.82 2.92 19.81
C VAL A 776 18.87 1.72 19.95
N THR A 777 18.59 1.01 18.87
CA THR A 777 17.49 0.03 18.81
C THR A 777 17.93 -1.39 18.45
N GLY A 778 19.19 -1.58 18.04
CA GLY A 778 19.67 -2.81 17.41
C GLY A 778 19.20 -3.00 15.95
N ARG A 779 18.34 -2.12 15.42
CA ARG A 779 17.79 -2.21 14.07
C ARG A 779 18.39 -1.16 13.15
N SER A 780 18.72 -1.54 11.92
CA SER A 780 19.28 -0.61 10.92
C SER A 780 18.23 0.07 10.05
N ARG A 781 16.95 -0.33 10.14
CA ARG A 781 15.83 0.22 9.36
C ARG A 781 14.58 0.45 10.22
N LEU A 782 13.72 1.36 9.77
CA LEU A 782 12.44 1.66 10.41
C LEU A 782 11.36 0.64 10.02
N PRO A 783 10.26 0.52 10.81
CA PRO A 783 9.97 1.21 12.08
C PRO A 783 10.69 0.64 13.31
N ALA A 784 11.19 1.53 14.17
CA ALA A 784 11.62 1.21 15.52
C ALA A 784 11.28 2.39 16.46
N PRO A 785 10.56 2.17 17.57
CA PRO A 785 10.32 3.22 18.55
C PRO A 785 11.65 3.60 19.20
N ILE A 786 11.84 4.89 19.49
CA ILE A 786 13.05 5.40 20.15
C ILE A 786 12.62 6.19 21.38
N TYR A 787 13.17 5.85 22.54
CA TYR A 787 12.94 6.59 23.79
C TYR A 787 14.21 7.34 24.16
N ILE A 788 14.10 8.65 24.40
CA ILE A 788 15.25 9.49 24.74
C ILE A 788 15.05 10.06 26.14
N TYR A 789 15.99 9.75 27.02
CA TYR A 789 16.04 10.25 28.39
C TYR A 789 17.24 11.19 28.57
N PRO A 790 17.21 12.08 29.56
CA PRO A 790 18.42 12.74 30.01
C PRO A 790 19.44 11.71 30.56
N ASP A 791 20.72 12.02 30.45
CA ASP A 791 21.79 11.22 31.07
C ASP A 791 21.51 10.94 32.57
N LYS A 792 21.68 9.66 32.97
CA LYS A 792 21.45 9.13 34.33
C LYS A 792 22.30 9.85 35.39
N SER A 793 23.40 10.47 34.98
CA SER A 793 24.42 10.99 35.90
C SER A 793 24.14 12.38 36.44
N GLY A 794 23.22 13.17 35.86
CA GLY A 794 22.96 14.55 36.28
C GLY A 794 24.20 15.47 36.33
N CYS A 795 25.34 15.01 35.80
CA CYS A 795 26.66 15.55 36.06
C CYS A 795 27.10 16.41 34.87
N SER A 796 27.78 17.51 35.20
CA SER A 796 28.33 18.55 34.34
C SER A 796 29.48 18.09 33.40
N SER A 797 29.52 16.82 32.98
CA SER A 797 30.46 16.36 31.96
C SER A 797 29.86 16.56 30.57
N THR A 798 30.23 17.65 29.91
CA THR A 798 29.80 17.97 28.53
C THR A 798 30.50 17.13 27.45
N ASP A 799 31.37 16.20 27.85
CA ASP A 799 32.25 15.42 26.98
C ASP A 799 31.96 13.90 26.97
N SER A 800 30.98 13.43 27.76
CA SER A 800 30.57 12.03 27.79
C SER A 800 29.95 11.58 26.45
N LEU A 801 30.22 10.35 26.07
CA LEU A 801 29.53 9.71 24.94
C LEU A 801 28.08 9.39 25.34
N PRO A 802 27.14 9.40 24.38
CA PRO A 802 25.79 8.97 24.65
C PRO A 802 25.76 7.47 24.94
N GLU A 803 24.87 7.04 25.83
CA GLU A 803 24.68 5.63 26.18
C GLU A 803 23.35 5.14 25.59
N SER A 804 23.31 3.89 25.12
CA SER A 804 22.08 3.28 24.64
C SER A 804 21.75 1.99 25.38
N SER A 805 20.46 1.69 25.47
CA SER A 805 19.95 0.40 25.90
C SER A 805 19.04 -0.12 24.80
N THR A 806 19.63 -0.93 23.91
CA THR A 806 18.96 -1.44 22.71
C THR A 806 17.75 -2.33 23.02
N CYS A 807 17.72 -2.97 24.19
CA CYS A 807 16.58 -3.76 24.67
C CYS A 807 15.30 -2.95 24.86
N SER A 808 15.43 -1.72 25.36
CA SER A 808 14.33 -0.77 25.57
C SER A 808 14.30 0.33 24.51
N SER A 809 15.05 0.17 23.42
CA SER A 809 15.26 1.19 22.39
C SER A 809 15.54 2.58 22.95
N THR A 810 16.34 2.63 24.00
CA THR A 810 16.54 3.83 24.81
C THR A 810 17.89 4.48 24.53
N LEU A 811 17.91 5.80 24.40
CA LEU A 811 19.11 6.63 24.32
C LEU A 811 19.15 7.57 25.53
N TYR A 812 20.25 7.56 26.27
CA TYR A 812 20.56 8.56 27.29
C TYR A 812 21.38 9.66 26.64
N LEU A 813 20.79 10.86 26.53
CA LEU A 813 21.36 11.98 25.82
C LEU A 813 22.05 12.96 26.81
N PRO A 814 23.39 13.10 26.75
CA PRO A 814 24.11 14.09 27.55
C PRO A 814 23.79 15.53 27.15
N ASN A 815 24.05 16.47 28.05
CA ASN A 815 23.85 17.89 27.79
C ASN A 815 25.05 18.48 27.03
N TYR A 816 25.04 18.37 25.70
CA TYR A 816 26.11 18.90 24.85
C TYR A 816 26.08 20.43 24.72
N PRO A 817 27.24 21.09 24.59
CA PRO A 817 27.34 22.55 24.54
C PRO A 817 26.87 23.13 23.20
N SER A 818 26.83 22.33 22.12
CA SER A 818 26.33 22.73 20.80
C SER A 818 25.82 21.53 19.99
N ALA A 819 24.99 21.80 18.97
CA ALA A 819 24.54 20.80 18.01
C ALA A 819 25.70 20.08 17.31
N LYS A 820 26.79 20.79 17.01
CA LYS A 820 27.98 20.21 16.38
C LYS A 820 28.66 19.16 17.28
N VAL A 821 28.79 19.44 18.57
CA VAL A 821 29.36 18.45 19.52
C VAL A 821 28.43 17.25 19.68
N CYS A 822 27.12 17.48 19.73
CA CYS A 822 26.11 16.42 19.72
C CYS A 822 26.26 15.51 18.49
N GLU A 823 26.39 16.12 17.30
CA GLU A 823 26.61 15.44 16.03
C GLU A 823 27.87 14.56 16.04
N GLU A 824 29.01 15.12 16.45
CA GLU A 824 30.29 14.40 16.52
C GLU A 824 30.23 13.22 17.49
N LYS A 825 29.64 13.42 18.68
CA LYS A 825 29.54 12.38 19.72
C LYS A 825 28.57 11.27 19.36
N LEU A 826 27.40 11.60 18.80
CA LEU A 826 26.43 10.61 18.30
C LEU A 826 27.02 9.80 17.15
N ARG A 827 27.68 10.45 16.19
CA ARG A 827 28.32 9.76 15.07
C ARG A 827 29.44 8.84 15.56
N TYR A 828 30.28 9.32 16.48
CA TYR A 828 31.33 8.50 17.05
C TYR A 828 30.78 7.25 17.76
N ALA A 829 29.77 7.41 18.61
CA ALA A 829 29.15 6.28 19.31
C ALA A 829 28.54 5.27 18.33
N ALA A 830 27.81 5.76 17.31
CA ALA A 830 27.17 4.92 16.31
C ALA A 830 28.14 4.08 15.46
N TYR A 831 29.37 4.55 15.25
CA TYR A 831 30.38 3.82 14.47
C TYR A 831 31.23 2.86 15.31
N ASN A 832 31.45 3.16 16.58
CA ASN A 832 32.42 2.45 17.41
C ASN A 832 31.79 1.47 18.43
N CYS A 833 30.51 1.65 18.78
CA CYS A 833 29.82 0.78 19.74
C CYS A 833 29.04 -0.33 19.01
N VAL A 834 29.77 -1.33 18.50
CA VAL A 834 29.20 -2.44 17.69
C VAL A 834 28.93 -3.70 18.53
N ALA A 835 29.45 -3.77 19.76
CA ALA A 835 29.30 -4.90 20.68
C ALA A 835 28.70 -4.46 22.03
N ILE A 836 28.01 -5.37 22.73
CA ILE A 836 27.41 -5.14 24.05
C ILE A 836 28.50 -5.30 25.12
N ASP A 837 28.79 -4.24 25.88
CA ASP A 837 29.74 -4.30 27.00
C ASP A 837 29.19 -5.17 28.14
N THR A 838 30.06 -6.01 28.72
CA THR A 838 29.76 -6.88 29.86
C THR A 838 29.66 -6.08 31.17
N ASP A 839 28.47 -5.59 31.49
CA ASP A 839 28.12 -5.26 32.88
C ASP A 839 27.71 -6.54 33.62
N MET A 840 28.70 -7.35 34.00
CA MET A 840 28.46 -8.42 34.96
C MET A 840 28.09 -7.77 36.30
N SER A 841 26.90 -8.11 36.81
CA SER A 841 26.57 -7.88 38.22
C SER A 841 27.69 -8.50 39.07
N PRO A 842 28.26 -7.80 40.08
CA PRO A 842 29.30 -8.35 40.95
C PRO A 842 28.88 -9.58 41.78
N TRP A 843 27.65 -10.06 41.58
CA TRP A 843 26.99 -11.09 42.39
C TRP A 843 26.78 -12.41 41.65
N GLU A 844 27.20 -12.54 40.38
CA GLU A 844 27.13 -13.79 39.62
C GLU A 844 28.55 -14.23 39.19
N GLU A 845 29.26 -14.87 40.12
CA GLU A 845 30.41 -15.75 39.87
C GLU A 845 29.97 -17.23 39.75
#